data_AF-A0A319DVY0-F1
#
_entry.id   AF-A0A319DVY0-F1
#
_cell.length_a   1.000
_cell.length_b   1.000
_cell.length_c   1.000
_cell.angle_alpha   90.00
_cell.angle_beta   90.00
_cell.angle_gamma   90.00
#
_symmetry.space_group_name_H-M   'P 1'
#
loop_
_entity.id
_entity.type
_entity.pdbx_description
1 polymer ?
#
loop_
_entity_poly.entity_id
_entity_poly.type
_entity_poly.pdbx_seq_one_letter_code
_entity_poly.pdbx_strand_id
1 'polypeptide(L)'
;MRPQLHRAAARLVRVPKVNYPRTFATTIPRSAEVELTIDGKKISVEAGSALIQACEKAGATVPRYCYHEKLLIAGNCRMCLVEVERAPKPVASCAWPVQPGMNVKTNSPLVHKAREGVMEFLLANHPLDCPVCDQGGECDLQDQSMRYGADRGRFHEVGGKRAVEDKNIGPLVKTSMNRCIHCTRCVRFMNDVAGAPELGTTGRGNDMQIGTYLEKNLDSELSGNIIDLCPVGALTSKPYAFRARPWELKHTESIDVHDALGSNIRIDTRGMEVMRVIPRLNDDINEEWINDKSRFACDGLKTQRLTTPLIRREGKFVPATWEQALTEISSAHQKLQPSENEFKAIAGHLVDAESLVAMKDLANKLGSDNLALDQPGGNSPIAHGVDVRSNYLFNSKVYGIEEADAILMVATNPRHEASVLNARIRKQYLRSDLEVGLVGEEFDSTFDYEHLGSDVSALKAALSGQFGEKLAAAKRPMIIVGSAAAEHQDARSIFEAIGNFTEKHAANFSTPEWQGYNVLQRAASRAAAYEVGFTTPSPDVAQTKPKIVWLLGADEITQGEIPNDAFVIYQGHHGDRGAQLADVVLPGAAYTEKSATYINTEGRVQVTRAATSLPGAARDDWKIIRATSEFLNTPLPYDDIEALRDRMEEISPVMRRYDVVEPISIRSLSKIQLVDQNKGAQPTGKSLKNAIEDFYFTDSIARSSPTMARCSAAKATGNPETNFMAAGEMSPQALYG
;
A
#
# COMPACT_ATOMS: atom_id res chain seq x y z
N MET A 1 31.25 26.96 5.83
CA MET A 1 30.71 27.38 4.52
C MET A 1 31.66 26.92 3.42
N ARG A 2 31.14 26.10 2.50
CA ARG A 2 31.64 25.76 1.13
C ARG A 2 32.95 24.96 0.96
N PRO A 3 32.84 23.62 1.08
CA PRO A 3 33.47 22.67 0.15
C PRO A 3 32.45 22.11 -0.88
N GLN A 4 31.14 22.32 -0.65
CA GLN A 4 30.04 21.75 -1.45
C GLN A 4 29.95 22.27 -2.89
N LEU A 5 30.53 23.44 -3.21
CA LEU A 5 30.48 23.99 -4.57
C LEU A 5 31.58 23.48 -5.50
N HIS A 6 32.68 22.97 -4.97
CA HIS A 6 33.79 22.53 -5.82
C HIS A 6 33.58 21.14 -6.42
N ARG A 7 32.75 20.27 -5.80
CA ARG A 7 32.41 18.96 -6.39
C ARG A 7 31.35 19.04 -7.51
N ALA A 8 30.47 20.04 -7.50
CA ALA A 8 29.49 20.24 -8.57
C ALA A 8 30.13 20.75 -9.88
N ALA A 9 31.26 21.48 -9.80
CA ALA A 9 31.94 22.06 -10.97
C ALA A 9 32.78 21.06 -11.78
N ALA A 10 33.14 19.89 -11.21
CA ALA A 10 34.03 18.93 -11.85
C ALA A 10 33.35 17.91 -12.78
N ARG A 11 32.01 17.93 -12.91
CA ARG A 11 31.23 17.00 -13.75
C ARG A 11 30.67 17.64 -15.03
N LEU A 12 31.40 18.55 -15.67
CA LEU A 12 31.09 19.02 -17.03
C LEU A 12 31.69 18.07 -18.08
N VAL A 13 31.16 16.84 -18.15
CA VAL A 13 31.41 15.95 -19.28
C VAL A 13 30.40 16.29 -20.38
N ARG A 14 30.90 16.71 -21.54
CA ARG A 14 30.10 16.91 -22.76
C ARG A 14 29.40 15.60 -23.13
N VAL A 15 28.09 15.53 -22.89
CA VAL A 15 27.22 14.50 -23.46
C VAL A 15 27.11 14.75 -24.97
N PRO A 16 27.43 13.78 -25.85
CA PRO A 16 27.19 13.93 -27.27
C PRO A 16 25.69 14.02 -27.54
N LYS A 17 25.27 15.00 -28.34
CA LYS A 17 23.88 15.13 -28.80
C LYS A 17 23.52 13.93 -29.67
N VAL A 18 22.86 12.94 -29.06
CA VAL A 18 22.17 11.88 -29.80
C VAL A 18 20.86 12.48 -30.32
N ASN A 19 20.76 12.64 -31.65
CA ASN A 19 19.51 12.98 -32.31
C ASN A 19 18.57 11.77 -32.22
N TYR A 20 17.71 11.74 -31.21
CA TYR A 20 16.57 10.82 -31.21
C TYR A 20 15.58 11.27 -32.31
N PRO A 21 15.10 10.36 -33.17
CA PRO A 21 13.95 10.66 -34.02
C PRO A 21 12.76 10.96 -33.11
N ARG A 22 12.09 12.09 -33.36
CA ARG A 22 10.80 12.40 -32.71
C ARG A 22 9.83 11.28 -33.06
N THR A 23 9.59 10.39 -32.12
CA THR A 23 8.46 9.47 -32.21
C THR A 23 7.21 10.34 -32.12
N PHE A 24 6.41 10.33 -33.19
CA PHE A 24 5.06 10.85 -33.12
C PHE A 24 4.28 9.92 -32.19
N ALA A 25 4.22 10.27 -30.90
CA ALA A 25 3.22 9.71 -30.01
C ALA A 25 1.86 10.14 -30.55
N THR A 26 1.00 9.19 -30.90
CA THR A 26 -0.39 9.48 -31.19
C THR A 26 -0.98 10.14 -29.95
N THR A 27 -1.42 11.39 -30.11
CA THR A 27 -2.13 12.12 -29.08
C THR A 27 -3.28 11.27 -28.58
N ILE A 28 -3.36 11.09 -27.25
CA ILE A 28 -4.54 10.58 -26.54
C ILE A 28 -5.78 11.20 -27.23
N PRO A 29 -6.83 10.42 -27.56
CA PRO A 29 -8.05 10.98 -28.12
C PRO A 29 -8.58 12.03 -27.14
N ARG A 30 -8.32 13.30 -27.45
CA ARG A 30 -8.82 14.42 -26.65
C ARG A 30 -10.30 14.50 -26.92
N SER A 31 -11.09 14.26 -25.88
CA SER A 31 -12.49 14.69 -25.85
C SER A 31 -12.56 16.15 -26.28
N ALA A 32 -13.55 16.50 -27.10
CA ALA A 32 -13.72 17.88 -27.53
C ALA A 32 -13.74 18.81 -26.32
N GLU A 33 -12.93 19.87 -26.34
CA GLU A 33 -12.95 20.86 -25.26
C GLU A 33 -14.15 21.80 -25.42
N VAL A 34 -14.73 22.18 -24.30
CA VAL A 34 -15.90 23.04 -24.17
C VAL A 34 -15.46 24.32 -23.46
N GLU A 35 -15.67 25.46 -24.11
CA GLU A 35 -15.43 26.77 -23.52
C GLU A 35 -16.66 27.22 -22.71
N LEU A 36 -16.44 27.62 -21.45
CA LEU A 36 -17.44 28.21 -20.57
C LEU A 36 -16.85 29.36 -19.75
N THR A 37 -17.70 30.16 -19.14
CA THR A 37 -17.33 31.27 -18.26
C THR A 37 -17.74 30.97 -16.83
N ILE A 38 -16.80 31.08 -15.88
CA ILE A 38 -17.02 30.91 -14.44
C ILE A 38 -16.56 32.17 -13.73
N ASP A 39 -17.47 32.87 -13.05
CA ASP A 39 -17.20 34.12 -12.33
C ASP A 39 -16.46 35.16 -13.20
N GLY A 40 -16.84 35.24 -14.49
CA GLY A 40 -16.23 36.13 -15.48
C GLY A 40 -14.91 35.61 -16.10
N LYS A 41 -14.38 34.48 -15.64
CA LYS A 41 -13.19 33.84 -16.21
C LYS A 41 -13.58 32.81 -17.26
N LYS A 42 -13.06 32.96 -18.47
CA LYS A 42 -13.19 31.95 -19.53
C LYS A 42 -12.25 30.79 -19.28
N ILE A 43 -12.77 29.58 -19.35
CA ILE A 43 -12.01 28.33 -19.20
C ILE A 43 -12.42 27.33 -20.26
N SER A 44 -11.51 26.40 -20.55
CA SER A 44 -11.73 25.27 -21.47
C SER A 44 -11.60 23.97 -20.68
N VAL A 45 -12.60 23.09 -20.77
CA VAL A 45 -12.67 21.80 -20.05
C VAL A 45 -13.13 20.71 -20.99
N GLU A 46 -12.85 19.45 -20.66
CA GLU A 46 -13.29 18.33 -21.48
C GLU A 46 -14.83 18.23 -21.51
N ALA A 47 -15.39 17.92 -22.68
CA ALA A 47 -16.82 17.66 -22.82
C ALA A 47 -17.24 16.51 -21.90
N GLY A 48 -18.36 16.69 -21.20
CA GLY A 48 -18.89 15.68 -20.27
C GLY A 48 -18.36 15.79 -18.84
N SER A 49 -17.36 16.63 -18.56
CA SER A 49 -16.95 16.92 -17.18
C SER A 49 -18.10 17.50 -16.36
N ALA A 50 -18.09 17.25 -15.05
CA ALA A 50 -19.03 17.86 -14.13
C ALA A 50 -18.70 19.35 -13.95
N LEU A 51 -19.72 20.19 -13.75
CA LEU A 51 -19.53 21.63 -13.58
C LEU A 51 -18.65 21.98 -12.37
N ILE A 52 -18.64 21.15 -11.33
CA ILE A 52 -17.76 21.33 -10.17
C ILE A 52 -16.26 21.23 -10.54
N GLN A 53 -15.90 20.31 -11.42
CA GLN A 53 -14.51 20.15 -11.91
C GLN A 53 -14.09 21.37 -12.73
N ALA A 54 -15.02 21.92 -13.50
CA ALA A 54 -14.79 23.16 -14.23
C ALA A 54 -14.58 24.35 -13.27
N CYS A 55 -15.37 24.44 -12.20
CA CYS A 55 -15.17 25.45 -11.16
C CYS A 55 -13.80 25.33 -10.50
N GLU A 56 -13.37 24.11 -10.16
CA GLU A 56 -12.05 23.83 -9.59
C GLU A 56 -10.92 24.25 -10.55
N LYS A 57 -11.05 23.95 -11.86
CA LYS A 57 -10.10 24.41 -12.89
C LYS A 57 -10.06 25.94 -13.03
N ALA A 58 -11.16 26.64 -12.77
CA ALA A 58 -11.22 28.11 -12.71
C ALA A 58 -10.66 28.71 -11.41
N GLY A 59 -10.29 27.86 -10.44
CA GLY A 59 -9.88 28.26 -9.09
C GLY A 59 -11.03 28.70 -8.19
N ALA A 60 -12.27 28.33 -8.52
CA ALA A 60 -13.46 28.60 -7.72
C ALA A 60 -13.81 27.39 -6.84
N THR A 61 -13.61 27.52 -5.53
CA THR A 61 -13.92 26.46 -4.56
C THR A 61 -15.43 26.37 -4.30
N VAL A 62 -16.05 25.26 -4.70
CA VAL A 62 -17.48 24.99 -4.44
C VAL A 62 -17.62 24.02 -3.27
N PRO A 63 -18.43 24.33 -2.24
CA PRO A 63 -18.59 23.45 -1.09
C PRO A 63 -19.29 22.13 -1.47
N ARG A 64 -18.86 21.03 -0.84
CA ARG A 64 -19.26 19.67 -1.17
C ARG A 64 -19.33 18.78 0.07
N TYR A 65 -20.34 17.89 0.12
CA TYR A 65 -20.45 16.83 1.13
C TYR A 65 -20.62 15.44 0.52
N CYS A 66 -21.44 15.27 -0.50
CA CYS A 66 -21.63 13.97 -1.13
C CYS A 66 -20.68 13.74 -2.31
N TYR A 67 -20.31 14.82 -3.01
CA TYR A 67 -19.39 14.71 -4.15
C TYR A 67 -18.01 14.30 -3.66
N HIS A 68 -17.40 13.36 -4.37
CA HIS A 68 -16.06 12.87 -4.17
C HIS A 68 -15.55 12.46 -5.54
N GLU A 69 -14.34 12.85 -5.91
CA GLU A 69 -13.84 12.72 -7.29
C GLU A 69 -13.69 11.26 -7.72
N LYS A 70 -13.38 10.38 -6.76
CA LYS A 70 -13.22 8.93 -6.98
C LYS A 70 -14.49 8.09 -6.76
N LEU A 71 -15.65 8.70 -6.48
CA LEU A 71 -16.92 7.98 -6.30
C LEU A 71 -17.95 8.41 -7.36
N LEU A 72 -18.95 7.56 -7.61
CA LEU A 72 -20.07 7.92 -8.48
C LEU A 72 -20.84 9.14 -7.96
N ILE A 73 -21.32 9.98 -8.87
CA ILE A 73 -22.04 11.22 -8.53
C ILE A 73 -23.41 10.91 -7.91
N ALA A 74 -23.70 11.46 -6.73
CA ALA A 74 -24.98 11.26 -6.03
C ALA A 74 -25.93 12.47 -6.11
N GLY A 75 -25.49 13.65 -5.67
CA GLY A 75 -26.31 14.87 -5.67
C GLY A 75 -27.37 14.97 -4.57
N ASN A 76 -27.26 14.22 -3.47
CA ASN A 76 -28.21 14.23 -2.35
C ASN A 76 -28.02 15.37 -1.33
N CYS A 77 -26.80 15.90 -1.16
CA CYS A 77 -26.53 16.95 -0.16
C CYS A 77 -26.93 18.37 -0.57
N ARG A 78 -26.99 18.66 -1.87
CA ARG A 78 -27.32 19.99 -2.45
C ARG A 78 -26.44 21.17 -1.96
N MET A 79 -25.28 20.93 -1.33
CA MET A 79 -24.40 22.03 -0.91
C MET A 79 -23.68 22.74 -2.07
N CYS A 80 -23.47 22.02 -3.18
CA CYS A 80 -22.77 22.49 -4.37
C CYS A 80 -23.64 23.30 -5.35
N LEU A 81 -24.72 23.93 -4.87
CA LEU A 81 -25.59 24.72 -5.73
C LEU A 81 -24.84 25.95 -6.26
N VAL A 82 -24.94 26.15 -7.58
CA VAL A 82 -24.38 27.31 -8.30
C VAL A 82 -25.45 27.90 -9.22
N GLU A 83 -25.32 29.18 -9.54
CA GLU A 83 -26.21 29.85 -10.49
C GLU A 83 -25.65 29.72 -11.90
N VAL A 84 -26.45 29.21 -12.82
CA VAL A 84 -26.12 29.14 -14.25
C VAL A 84 -27.08 30.05 -14.99
N GLU A 85 -26.56 30.91 -15.86
CA GLU A 85 -27.41 31.81 -16.65
C GLU A 85 -28.41 31.02 -17.48
N ARG A 86 -29.64 31.53 -17.57
CA ARG A 86 -30.81 30.89 -18.22
C ARG A 86 -31.36 29.65 -17.51
N ALA A 87 -30.78 29.22 -16.39
CA ALA A 87 -31.41 28.25 -15.50
C ALA A 87 -32.36 28.95 -14.52
N PRO A 88 -33.62 28.53 -14.37
CA PRO A 88 -34.59 29.19 -13.48
C PRO A 88 -34.33 28.91 -11.98
N LYS A 89 -33.49 27.92 -11.67
CA LYS A 89 -33.13 27.51 -10.30
C LYS A 89 -31.63 27.26 -10.22
N PRO A 90 -31.00 27.42 -9.05
CA PRO A 90 -29.63 26.96 -8.83
C PRO A 90 -29.50 25.48 -9.16
N VAL A 91 -28.41 25.11 -9.84
CA VAL A 91 -28.14 23.74 -10.28
C VAL A 91 -27.07 23.11 -9.39
N ALA A 92 -27.15 21.79 -9.20
CA ALA A 92 -26.11 21.06 -8.46
C ALA A 92 -24.87 20.88 -9.35
N SER A 93 -23.79 21.60 -9.05
CA SER A 93 -22.58 21.59 -9.91
C SER A 93 -21.91 20.21 -10.02
N CYS A 94 -22.11 19.34 -9.03
CA CYS A 94 -21.51 18.01 -9.04
C CYS A 94 -22.10 17.07 -10.09
N ALA A 95 -23.34 17.30 -10.55
CA ALA A 95 -24.06 16.41 -11.48
C ALA A 95 -24.39 17.09 -12.80
N TRP A 96 -24.40 18.43 -12.84
CA TRP A 96 -24.70 19.17 -14.05
C TRP A 96 -23.50 19.11 -15.03
N PRO A 97 -23.65 18.52 -16.23
CA PRO A 97 -22.56 18.46 -17.19
C PRO A 97 -22.29 19.85 -17.79
N VAL A 98 -21.02 20.11 -18.11
CA VAL A 98 -20.60 21.35 -18.77
C VAL A 98 -21.16 21.43 -20.20
N GLN A 99 -21.61 22.61 -20.62
CA GLN A 99 -22.05 22.88 -21.99
C GLN A 99 -21.36 24.14 -22.55
N PRO A 100 -21.17 24.21 -23.88
CA PRO A 100 -20.52 25.37 -24.51
C PRO A 100 -21.27 26.67 -24.24
N GLY A 101 -20.52 27.71 -23.89
CA GLY A 101 -21.07 29.05 -23.66
C GLY A 101 -21.87 29.20 -22.37
N MET A 102 -21.80 28.23 -21.45
CA MET A 102 -22.36 28.40 -20.11
C MET A 102 -21.68 29.55 -19.39
N ASN A 103 -22.47 30.34 -18.65
CA ASN A 103 -21.98 31.36 -17.74
C ASN A 103 -22.45 31.03 -16.33
N VAL A 104 -21.49 30.75 -15.45
CA VAL A 104 -21.72 30.22 -14.10
C VAL A 104 -21.23 31.22 -13.06
N LYS A 105 -22.08 31.50 -12.07
CA LYS A 105 -21.80 32.40 -10.95
C LYS A 105 -21.79 31.58 -9.66
N THR A 106 -20.65 31.55 -8.98
CA THR A 106 -20.46 30.77 -7.75
C THR A 106 -20.60 31.61 -6.47
N ASN A 107 -20.72 32.93 -6.61
CA ASN A 107 -20.72 33.94 -5.53
C ASN A 107 -21.91 34.92 -5.61
N SER A 108 -22.98 34.57 -6.32
CA SER A 108 -24.17 35.44 -6.40
C SER A 108 -24.97 35.41 -5.08
N PRO A 109 -25.78 36.45 -4.77
CA PRO A 109 -26.63 36.46 -3.58
C PRO A 109 -27.59 35.25 -3.51
N LEU A 110 -28.04 34.75 -4.66
CA LEU A 110 -28.86 33.55 -4.75
C LEU A 110 -28.10 32.31 -4.29
N VAL A 111 -26.84 32.16 -4.69
CA VAL A 111 -25.97 31.03 -4.28
C VAL A 111 -25.65 31.08 -2.80
N HIS A 112 -25.35 32.27 -2.26
CA HIS A 112 -25.13 32.45 -0.82
C HIS A 112 -26.35 31.99 -0.01
N LYS A 113 -27.54 32.49 -0.37
CA LYS A 113 -28.79 32.10 0.29
C LYS A 113 -29.10 30.61 0.15
N ALA A 114 -28.80 30.00 -0.99
CA ALA A 114 -28.99 28.57 -1.19
C ALA A 114 -28.07 27.73 -0.27
N ARG A 115 -26.80 28.12 -0.14
CA ARG A 115 -25.82 27.44 0.74
C ARG A 115 -26.20 27.59 2.22
N GLU A 116 -26.59 28.79 2.65
CA GLU A 116 -27.07 29.05 4.01
C GLU A 116 -28.29 28.18 4.34
N GLY A 117 -29.27 28.12 3.43
CA GLY A 117 -30.47 27.29 3.62
C GLY A 117 -30.17 25.79 3.70
N VAL A 118 -29.29 25.28 2.83
CA VAL A 118 -28.87 23.87 2.88
C VAL A 118 -28.12 23.57 4.19
N MET A 119 -27.20 24.45 4.59
CA MET A 119 -26.46 24.29 5.84
C MET A 119 -27.39 24.27 7.06
N GLU A 120 -28.40 25.13 7.07
CA GLU A 120 -29.41 25.15 8.13
C GLU A 120 -30.16 23.81 8.23
N PHE A 121 -30.55 23.21 7.10
CA PHE A 121 -31.18 21.89 7.10
C PHE A 121 -30.24 20.77 7.58
N LEU A 122 -28.97 20.82 7.20
CA LEU A 122 -27.97 19.85 7.64
C LEU A 122 -27.76 19.92 9.16
N LEU A 123 -27.73 21.13 9.72
CA LEU A 123 -27.52 21.36 11.16
C LEU A 123 -28.80 21.24 12.01
N ALA A 124 -29.99 21.31 11.40
CA ALA A 124 -31.27 21.23 12.09
C ALA A 124 -31.37 19.98 12.96
N ASN A 125 -31.08 18.81 12.39
CA ASN A 125 -31.10 17.52 13.08
C ASN A 125 -29.72 17.00 13.50
N HIS A 126 -28.64 17.75 13.26
CA HIS A 126 -27.29 17.35 13.68
C HIS A 126 -27.10 17.59 15.19
N PRO A 127 -26.48 16.65 15.94
CA PRO A 127 -26.27 16.77 17.38
C PRO A 127 -25.18 17.80 17.72
N LEU A 128 -25.20 18.31 18.95
CA LEU A 128 -24.24 19.29 19.47
C LEU A 128 -22.98 18.59 20.02
N ASP A 129 -22.46 17.65 19.25
CA ASP A 129 -21.41 16.73 19.69
C ASP A 129 -19.99 17.26 19.42
N CYS A 130 -19.82 18.45 18.85
CA CYS A 130 -18.53 18.97 18.42
C CYS A 130 -17.39 18.80 19.47
N PRO A 131 -17.61 19.00 20.79
CA PRO A 131 -16.56 18.79 21.79
C PRO A 131 -16.12 17.32 21.94
N VAL A 132 -17.08 16.39 21.88
CA VAL A 132 -16.84 14.94 22.06
C VAL A 132 -16.57 14.23 20.74
N CYS A 133 -16.81 14.87 19.60
CA CYS A 133 -16.60 14.33 18.27
C CYS A 133 -15.10 14.29 17.93
N ASP A 134 -14.59 13.12 17.50
CA ASP A 134 -13.18 12.97 17.11
C ASP A 134 -12.83 13.75 15.84
N GLN A 135 -13.81 13.98 14.96
CA GLN A 135 -13.65 14.80 13.76
C GLN A 135 -13.57 16.31 14.06
N GLY A 136 -13.81 16.74 15.30
CA GLY A 136 -13.75 18.14 15.68
C GLY A 136 -12.39 18.74 15.36
N GLY A 137 -12.35 19.81 14.54
CA GLY A 137 -11.12 20.42 14.03
C GLY A 137 -10.69 19.99 12.63
N GLU A 138 -11.27 18.93 12.08
CA GLU A 138 -11.06 18.47 10.69
C GLU A 138 -12.38 18.05 10.03
N CYS A 139 -13.49 18.67 10.45
CA CYS A 139 -14.84 18.35 10.02
C CYS A 139 -15.29 19.29 8.90
N ASP A 140 -15.55 18.74 7.70
CA ASP A 140 -16.10 19.50 6.57
C ASP A 140 -17.39 20.24 6.97
N LEU A 141 -18.24 19.63 7.81
CA LEU A 141 -19.48 20.26 8.26
C LEU A 141 -19.22 21.49 9.12
N GLN A 142 -18.22 21.43 10.00
CA GLN A 142 -17.82 22.55 10.84
C GLN A 142 -17.25 23.69 9.97
N ASP A 143 -16.26 23.37 9.13
CA ASP A 143 -15.54 24.37 8.34
C ASP A 143 -16.44 25.06 7.32
N GLN A 144 -17.26 24.28 6.61
CA GLN A 144 -18.18 24.83 5.61
C GLN A 144 -19.36 25.56 6.27
N SER A 145 -19.78 25.20 7.50
CA SER A 145 -20.75 25.99 8.25
C SER A 145 -20.18 27.35 8.61
N MET A 146 -18.94 27.39 9.10
CA MET A 146 -18.27 28.65 9.44
C MET A 146 -18.02 29.53 8.21
N ARG A 147 -17.80 28.93 7.03
CA ARG A 147 -17.48 29.66 5.80
C ARG A 147 -18.68 30.08 4.96
N TYR A 148 -19.67 29.21 4.84
CA TYR A 148 -20.81 29.35 3.90
C TYR A 148 -22.18 29.29 4.58
N GLY A 149 -22.24 28.93 5.87
CA GLY A 149 -23.47 28.86 6.65
C GLY A 149 -23.85 30.19 7.28
N ALA A 150 -25.05 30.23 7.88
CA ALA A 150 -25.49 31.34 8.70
C ALA A 150 -24.81 31.33 10.09
N ASP A 151 -24.83 32.47 10.78
CA ASP A 151 -24.23 32.64 12.11
C ASP A 151 -25.06 32.04 13.26
N ARG A 152 -26.34 31.74 13.02
CA ARG A 152 -27.29 31.23 14.02
C ARG A 152 -28.30 30.25 13.42
N GLY A 153 -28.70 29.26 14.21
CA GLY A 153 -29.82 28.37 13.87
C GLY A 153 -31.18 28.98 14.23
N ARG A 154 -32.23 28.56 13.53
CA ARG A 154 -33.63 28.93 13.83
C ARG A 154 -34.47 27.76 14.35
N PHE A 155 -33.90 26.55 14.35
CA PHE A 155 -34.56 25.32 14.80
C PHE A 155 -34.66 25.28 16.34
N HIS A 156 -35.86 25.51 16.87
CA HIS A 156 -36.17 25.49 18.31
C HIS A 156 -37.40 24.60 18.60
N GLU A 157 -37.61 23.57 17.78
CA GLU A 157 -38.76 22.67 17.89
C GLU A 157 -38.78 21.97 19.26
N VAL A 158 -39.93 21.99 19.93
CA VAL A 158 -40.11 21.39 21.27
C VAL A 158 -39.92 19.87 21.24
N GLY A 159 -40.22 19.24 20.10
CA GLY A 159 -39.98 17.80 19.87
C GLY A 159 -38.51 17.40 19.80
N GLY A 160 -37.58 18.36 19.79
CA GLY A 160 -36.15 18.11 19.75
C GLY A 160 -35.63 17.69 18.37
N LYS A 161 -34.35 17.31 18.35
CA LYS A 161 -33.66 16.77 17.16
C LYS A 161 -33.93 15.27 17.05
N ARG A 162 -33.84 14.71 15.85
CA ARG A 162 -33.89 13.25 15.67
C ARG A 162 -32.73 12.58 16.42
N ALA A 163 -32.96 11.34 16.83
CA ALA A 163 -31.91 10.44 17.32
C ALA A 163 -31.93 9.13 16.50
N VAL A 164 -30.76 8.55 16.31
CA VAL A 164 -30.47 7.35 15.52
C VAL A 164 -29.59 6.44 16.37
N GLU A 165 -29.90 5.15 16.34
CA GLU A 165 -29.11 4.12 17.01
C GLU A 165 -27.75 3.92 16.34
N ASP A 166 -26.71 3.72 17.15
CA ASP A 166 -25.37 3.40 16.68
C ASP A 166 -25.28 1.93 16.28
N LYS A 167 -24.80 1.66 15.07
CA LYS A 167 -24.71 0.31 14.50
C LYS A 167 -23.34 -0.30 14.75
N ASN A 168 -23.28 -1.56 15.19
CA ASN A 168 -22.01 -2.28 15.31
C ASN A 168 -21.61 -2.89 13.96
N ILE A 169 -20.59 -2.28 13.32
CA ILE A 169 -20.15 -2.64 11.97
C ILE A 169 -18.70 -3.16 11.92
N GLY A 170 -18.11 -3.50 13.07
CA GLY A 170 -16.73 -4.01 13.12
C GLY A 170 -15.85 -3.40 14.20
N PRO A 171 -14.63 -3.95 14.39
CA PRO A 171 -13.68 -3.47 15.38
C PRO A 171 -12.92 -2.21 14.92
N LEU A 172 -13.00 -1.86 13.64
CA LEU A 172 -12.23 -0.76 13.04
C LEU A 172 -12.97 0.57 13.06
N VAL A 173 -14.25 0.57 12.69
CA VAL A 173 -15.05 1.79 12.52
C VAL A 173 -15.99 1.95 13.70
N LYS A 174 -15.85 3.08 14.41
CA LYS A 174 -16.78 3.53 15.43
C LYS A 174 -17.90 4.32 14.78
N THR A 175 -19.13 4.02 15.17
CA THR A 175 -20.34 4.64 14.64
C THR A 175 -20.93 5.61 15.67
N SER A 176 -21.35 6.77 15.20
CA SER A 176 -22.14 7.75 15.95
C SER A 176 -23.18 8.33 15.00
N MET A 177 -24.22 7.54 14.70
CA MET A 177 -25.13 7.75 13.57
C MET A 177 -26.04 8.97 13.72
N ASN A 178 -26.20 9.49 14.93
CA ASN A 178 -26.78 10.81 15.18
C ASN A 178 -26.12 11.91 14.34
N ARG A 179 -24.80 11.81 14.09
CA ARG A 179 -24.02 12.80 13.33
C ARG A 179 -24.16 12.64 11.83
N CYS A 180 -24.75 11.55 11.34
CA CYS A 180 -24.84 11.26 9.92
C CYS A 180 -25.74 12.27 9.19
N ILE A 181 -25.22 12.81 8.08
CA ILE A 181 -25.93 13.76 7.20
C ILE A 181 -26.45 13.11 5.91
N HIS A 182 -26.45 11.77 5.84
CA HIS A 182 -27.00 11.01 4.72
C HIS A 182 -26.37 11.32 3.35
N CYS A 183 -25.07 11.62 3.32
CA CYS A 183 -24.34 11.94 2.08
C CYS A 183 -24.04 10.72 1.19
N THR A 184 -24.28 9.51 1.71
CA THR A 184 -24.07 8.19 1.06
C THR A 184 -22.67 7.98 0.45
N ARG A 185 -21.62 8.67 0.95
CA ARG A 185 -20.24 8.43 0.51
C ARG A 185 -19.76 7.02 0.90
N CYS A 186 -19.96 6.64 2.17
CA CYS A 186 -19.59 5.33 2.67
C CYS A 186 -20.29 4.19 1.91
N VAL A 187 -21.60 4.29 1.67
CA VAL A 187 -22.37 3.30 0.90
C VAL A 187 -21.82 3.13 -0.52
N ARG A 188 -21.58 4.23 -1.24
CA ARG A 188 -20.99 4.18 -2.59
C ARG A 188 -19.58 3.61 -2.59
N PHE A 189 -18.76 3.97 -1.61
CA PHE A 189 -17.41 3.40 -1.52
C PHE A 189 -17.44 1.89 -1.27
N MET A 190 -18.25 1.43 -0.31
CA MET A 190 -18.35 0.02 0.01
C MET A 190 -18.89 -0.80 -1.18
N ASN A 191 -19.88 -0.26 -1.90
CA ASN A 191 -20.45 -0.93 -3.06
C ASN A 191 -19.53 -0.88 -4.28
N ASP A 192 -19.02 0.30 -4.64
CA ASP A 192 -18.36 0.51 -5.94
C ASP A 192 -16.86 0.20 -5.86
N VAL A 193 -16.17 0.68 -4.82
CA VAL A 193 -14.70 0.58 -4.70
C VAL A 193 -14.27 -0.66 -3.94
N ALA A 194 -14.80 -0.87 -2.74
CA ALA A 194 -14.42 -2.00 -1.89
C ALA A 194 -15.09 -3.32 -2.31
N GLY A 195 -16.21 -3.27 -3.04
CA GLY A 195 -16.94 -4.44 -3.49
C GLY A 195 -17.59 -5.26 -2.38
N ALA A 196 -17.88 -4.65 -1.23
CA ALA A 196 -18.55 -5.27 -0.09
C ALA A 196 -19.92 -4.60 0.16
N PRO A 197 -21.00 -5.09 -0.47
CA PRO A 197 -22.29 -4.41 -0.53
C PRO A 197 -23.16 -4.53 0.73
N GLU A 198 -22.53 -4.55 1.90
CA GLU A 198 -23.19 -4.78 3.20
C GLU A 198 -23.78 -3.49 3.77
N LEU A 199 -23.16 -2.35 3.45
CA LEU A 199 -23.55 -1.04 3.94
C LEU A 199 -24.58 -0.40 2.99
N GLY A 200 -25.76 -0.07 3.51
CA GLY A 200 -26.85 0.48 2.70
C GLY A 200 -27.64 1.60 3.39
N THR A 201 -28.73 2.01 2.75
CA THR A 201 -29.74 2.92 3.31
C THR A 201 -31.03 2.16 3.56
N THR A 202 -31.50 2.16 4.81
CA THR A 202 -32.77 1.54 5.22
C THR A 202 -33.75 2.62 5.67
N GLY A 203 -35.05 2.37 5.55
CA GLY A 203 -36.07 3.37 5.87
C GLY A 203 -36.25 4.47 4.79
N ARG A 204 -36.95 5.55 5.14
CA ARG A 204 -37.28 6.65 4.21
C ARG A 204 -37.50 7.96 4.97
N GLY A 205 -37.22 9.09 4.32
CA GLY A 205 -37.46 10.41 4.89
C GLY A 205 -36.48 10.72 6.01
N ASN A 206 -36.96 11.32 7.10
CA ASN A 206 -36.12 11.68 8.24
C ASN A 206 -35.60 10.46 9.02
N ASP A 207 -36.33 9.35 8.95
CA ASP A 207 -36.04 8.07 9.62
C ASP A 207 -35.18 7.13 8.76
N MET A 208 -34.66 7.61 7.63
CA MET A 208 -33.69 6.85 6.85
C MET A 208 -32.40 6.67 7.67
N GLN A 209 -31.83 5.48 7.66
CA GLN A 209 -30.59 5.15 8.41
C GLN A 209 -29.55 4.58 7.46
N ILE A 210 -28.28 4.95 7.67
CA ILE A 210 -27.13 4.34 7.00
C ILE A 210 -26.56 3.29 7.94
N GLY A 211 -26.37 2.07 7.44
CA GLY A 211 -25.85 0.97 8.24
C GLY A 211 -26.06 -0.37 7.54
N THR A 212 -25.69 -1.43 8.23
CA THR A 212 -26.12 -2.79 7.92
C THR A 212 -27.53 -2.99 8.49
N TYR A 213 -28.43 -3.63 7.74
CA TYR A 213 -29.81 -3.83 8.21
C TYR A 213 -29.86 -4.79 9.40
N LEU A 214 -29.09 -5.88 9.31
CA LEU A 214 -28.78 -6.78 10.40
C LEU A 214 -27.36 -6.47 10.89
N GLU A 215 -27.11 -6.61 12.19
CA GLU A 215 -25.76 -6.42 12.72
C GLU A 215 -24.78 -7.40 12.07
N LYS A 216 -23.92 -6.85 11.22
CA LYS A 216 -22.87 -7.55 10.48
C LYS A 216 -21.64 -6.65 10.44
N ASN A 217 -20.47 -7.27 10.58
CA ASN A 217 -19.20 -6.58 10.34
C ASN A 217 -19.08 -6.19 8.87
N LEU A 218 -18.38 -5.08 8.60
CA LEU A 218 -17.91 -4.77 7.25
C LEU A 218 -16.75 -5.71 6.91
N ASP A 219 -17.01 -6.70 6.05
CA ASP A 219 -16.00 -7.69 5.64
C ASP A 219 -15.26 -7.23 4.38
N SER A 220 -14.38 -6.24 4.56
CA SER A 220 -13.48 -5.76 3.51
C SER A 220 -12.17 -5.30 4.12
N GLU A 221 -11.09 -5.56 3.40
CA GLU A 221 -9.74 -5.10 3.67
C GLU A 221 -9.52 -3.61 3.41
N LEU A 222 -10.49 -2.91 2.81
CA LEU A 222 -10.46 -1.47 2.53
C LEU A 222 -11.50 -0.69 3.36
N SER A 223 -12.11 -1.31 4.36
CA SER A 223 -13.28 -0.77 5.08
C SER A 223 -12.99 0.55 5.79
N GLY A 224 -11.77 0.74 6.32
CA GLY A 224 -11.35 1.90 7.08
C GLY A 224 -11.29 3.21 6.29
N ASN A 225 -11.27 3.16 4.96
CA ASN A 225 -11.31 4.37 4.12
C ASN A 225 -12.64 5.12 4.23
N ILE A 226 -13.71 4.46 4.69
CA ILE A 226 -14.99 5.16 4.93
C ILE A 226 -14.89 6.22 6.03
N ILE A 227 -13.87 6.14 6.90
CA ILE A 227 -13.60 7.14 7.94
C ILE A 227 -13.16 8.45 7.29
N ASP A 228 -12.19 8.40 6.37
CA ASP A 228 -11.69 9.61 5.69
C ASP A 228 -12.74 10.19 4.73
N LEU A 229 -13.54 9.31 4.11
CA LEU A 229 -14.62 9.72 3.23
C LEU A 229 -15.75 10.45 3.96
N CYS A 230 -15.97 10.14 5.24
CA CYS A 230 -17.07 10.68 5.99
C CYS A 230 -16.80 12.16 6.29
N PRO A 231 -17.59 13.11 5.72
CA PRO A 231 -17.36 14.53 5.94
C PRO A 231 -17.72 15.00 7.37
N VAL A 232 -18.16 14.07 8.21
CA VAL A 232 -18.65 14.28 9.57
C VAL A 232 -18.12 13.15 10.45
N GLY A 233 -18.06 13.35 11.77
CA GLY A 233 -17.62 12.31 12.71
C GLY A 233 -18.67 11.24 13.03
N ALA A 234 -19.46 10.81 12.03
CA ALA A 234 -20.41 9.70 12.15
C ALA A 234 -19.73 8.34 12.02
N LEU A 235 -18.65 8.27 11.25
CA LEU A 235 -17.78 7.10 11.08
C LEU A 235 -16.36 7.55 11.46
N THR A 236 -15.85 7.07 12.58
CA THR A 236 -14.51 7.43 13.06
C THR A 236 -13.67 6.18 13.34
N SER A 237 -12.36 6.34 13.46
CA SER A 237 -11.46 5.22 13.81
C SER A 237 -11.68 4.80 15.27
N LYS A 238 -12.11 3.56 15.49
CA LYS A 238 -12.32 2.99 16.83
C LYS A 238 -11.00 2.88 17.62
N PRO A 239 -9.88 2.40 17.04
CA PRO A 239 -8.60 2.36 17.76
C PRO A 239 -8.04 3.74 18.16
N TYR A 240 -8.36 4.78 17.40
CA TYR A 240 -7.92 6.16 17.64
C TYR A 240 -8.88 6.97 18.52
N ALA A 241 -10.10 6.47 18.76
CA ALA A 241 -11.17 7.21 19.41
C ALA A 241 -10.72 7.90 20.71
N PHE A 242 -10.96 9.21 20.79
CA PHE A 242 -10.66 10.07 21.94
C PHE A 242 -9.18 10.15 22.38
N ARG A 243 -8.22 9.65 21.58
CA ARG A 243 -6.81 9.66 21.98
C ARG A 243 -6.11 11.00 21.78
N ALA A 244 -6.47 11.75 20.74
CA ALA A 244 -5.89 13.05 20.41
C ALA A 244 -6.87 13.92 19.61
N ARG A 245 -6.45 15.14 19.28
CA ARG A 245 -7.16 16.04 18.37
C ARG A 245 -6.28 16.44 17.18
N PRO A 246 -6.86 16.78 16.01
CA PRO A 246 -6.09 17.04 14.80
C PRO A 246 -4.99 18.10 14.97
N TRP A 247 -5.28 19.18 15.71
CA TRP A 247 -4.34 20.28 15.95
C TRP A 247 -3.18 19.94 16.91
N GLU A 248 -3.25 18.82 17.63
CA GLU A 248 -2.16 18.35 18.51
C GLU A 248 -1.11 17.52 17.73
N LEU A 249 -1.44 17.10 16.52
CA LEU A 249 -0.68 16.11 15.78
C LEU A 249 0.39 16.78 14.92
N LYS A 250 1.58 16.18 14.90
CA LYS A 250 2.59 16.46 13.88
C LYS A 250 2.35 15.54 12.69
N HIS A 251 2.15 16.16 11.54
CA HIS A 251 1.94 15.47 10.26
C HIS A 251 3.28 15.19 9.56
N THR A 252 3.53 13.92 9.22
CA THR A 252 4.72 13.52 8.45
C THR A 252 4.29 12.66 7.27
N GLU A 253 4.51 13.14 6.04
CA GLU A 253 4.28 12.32 4.85
C GLU A 253 5.36 11.25 4.73
N SER A 254 4.95 10.00 4.53
CA SER A 254 5.82 8.83 4.43
C SER A 254 5.19 7.79 3.50
N ILE A 255 5.71 6.56 3.53
CA ILE A 255 5.34 5.46 2.63
C ILE A 255 5.00 4.24 3.48
N ASP A 256 3.99 3.51 3.03
CA ASP A 256 3.57 2.24 3.60
C ASP A 256 4.53 1.10 3.21
N VAL A 257 4.70 0.14 4.12
CA VAL A 257 5.59 -1.02 3.97
C VAL A 257 4.88 -2.36 4.21
N HIS A 258 3.58 -2.34 4.52
CA HIS A 258 2.83 -3.54 4.89
C HIS A 258 2.47 -4.44 3.70
N ASP A 259 2.51 -3.90 2.48
CA ASP A 259 2.44 -4.61 1.20
C ASP A 259 3.52 -4.07 0.24
N ALA A 260 3.66 -4.66 -0.94
CA ALA A 260 4.63 -4.18 -1.94
C ALA A 260 4.09 -3.06 -2.83
N LEU A 261 2.89 -2.54 -2.60
CA LEU A 261 2.33 -1.47 -3.44
C LEU A 261 3.01 -0.13 -3.15
N GLY A 262 3.49 0.07 -1.92
CA GLY A 262 4.14 1.31 -1.50
C GLY A 262 3.15 2.46 -1.45
N SER A 263 1.99 2.24 -0.81
CA SER A 263 0.94 3.26 -0.73
C SER A 263 1.45 4.53 -0.03
N ASN A 264 1.10 5.69 -0.57
CA ASN A 264 1.51 6.96 0.00
C ASN A 264 0.65 7.28 1.23
N ILE A 265 1.31 7.58 2.36
CA ILE A 265 0.64 7.80 3.65
C ILE A 265 1.10 9.08 4.33
N ARG A 266 0.30 9.51 5.30
CA ARG A 266 0.60 10.54 6.28
C ARG A 266 0.53 9.91 7.67
N ILE A 267 1.63 9.99 8.40
CA ILE A 267 1.75 9.51 9.76
C ILE A 267 1.51 10.70 10.68
N ASP A 268 0.46 10.61 11.50
CA ASP A 268 0.12 11.62 12.49
C ASP A 268 0.62 11.17 13.87
N THR A 269 1.48 11.98 14.48
CA THR A 269 2.20 11.63 15.71
C THR A 269 1.90 12.63 16.83
N ARG A 270 1.97 12.16 18.08
CA ARG A 270 1.97 13.01 19.27
C ARG A 270 3.15 12.62 20.16
N GLY A 271 4.19 13.46 20.17
CA GLY A 271 5.45 13.12 20.82
C GLY A 271 6.14 11.95 20.12
N MET A 272 6.40 10.86 20.84
CA MET A 272 7.05 9.66 20.30
C MET A 272 6.05 8.58 19.84
N GLU A 273 4.75 8.76 20.06
CA GLU A 273 3.73 7.78 19.68
C GLU A 273 3.12 8.12 18.31
N VAL A 274 3.01 7.11 17.45
CA VAL A 274 2.20 7.17 16.23
C VAL A 274 0.75 6.99 16.63
N MET A 275 -0.08 8.01 16.35
CA MET A 275 -1.47 8.01 16.78
C MET A 275 -2.41 7.43 15.73
N ARG A 276 -2.17 7.74 14.46
CA ARG A 276 -2.92 7.23 13.31
C ARG A 276 -2.13 7.35 12.01
N VAL A 277 -2.54 6.59 11.00
CA VAL A 277 -2.01 6.65 9.63
C VAL A 277 -3.17 6.89 8.67
N ILE A 278 -3.03 7.88 7.78
CA ILE A 278 -4.04 8.33 6.83
C ILE A 278 -3.44 8.28 5.41
N PRO A 279 -4.21 7.98 4.35
CA PRO A 279 -3.74 8.01 2.97
C PRO A 279 -3.31 9.41 2.53
N ARG A 280 -2.36 9.47 1.61
CA ARG A 280 -2.01 10.66 0.83
C ARG A 280 -2.39 10.43 -0.64
N LEU A 281 -2.89 11.47 -1.29
CA LEU A 281 -3.23 11.43 -2.71
C LEU A 281 -2.01 11.08 -3.57
N ASN A 282 -2.14 10.00 -4.34
CA ASN A 282 -1.27 9.66 -5.45
C ASN A 282 -2.02 8.84 -6.51
N ASP A 283 -2.43 9.51 -7.57
CA ASP A 283 -3.19 8.90 -8.67
C ASP A 283 -2.45 7.78 -9.41
N ASP A 284 -1.12 7.70 -9.30
CA ASP A 284 -0.35 6.64 -9.95
C ASP A 284 -0.37 5.31 -9.17
N ILE A 285 -0.48 5.37 -7.83
CA ILE A 285 -0.35 4.20 -6.94
C ILE A 285 -1.68 3.91 -6.27
N ASN A 286 -2.01 4.64 -5.20
CA ASN A 286 -3.08 4.29 -4.29
C ASN A 286 -4.34 5.17 -4.42
N GLU A 287 -4.34 6.13 -5.36
CA GLU A 287 -5.32 7.21 -5.43
C GLU A 287 -5.44 7.90 -4.07
N GLU A 288 -6.50 7.63 -3.32
CA GLU A 288 -6.74 8.17 -1.98
C GLU A 288 -6.95 7.06 -0.94
N TRP A 289 -6.66 5.81 -1.29
CA TRP A 289 -6.99 4.64 -0.48
C TRP A 289 -5.75 4.04 0.17
N ILE A 290 -5.95 3.42 1.32
CA ILE A 290 -5.00 2.47 1.91
C ILE A 290 -5.78 1.28 2.46
N ASN A 291 -5.11 0.14 2.60
CA ASN A 291 -5.73 -1.03 3.21
C ASN A 291 -5.81 -0.89 4.75
N ASP A 292 -6.64 -1.72 5.36
CA ASP A 292 -6.92 -1.66 6.80
C ASP A 292 -5.69 -2.01 7.64
N LYS A 293 -4.82 -2.88 7.14
CA LYS A 293 -3.55 -3.19 7.82
C LYS A 293 -2.66 -1.95 7.88
N SER A 294 -2.44 -1.26 6.76
CA SER A 294 -1.65 -0.03 6.70
C SER A 294 -2.20 1.09 7.58
N ARG A 295 -3.52 1.16 7.72
CA ARG A 295 -4.20 2.16 8.56
C ARG A 295 -4.09 1.85 10.05
N PHE A 296 -4.30 0.59 10.44
CA PHE A 296 -4.57 0.24 11.83
C PHE A 296 -3.46 -0.55 12.53
N ALA A 297 -2.48 -1.12 11.81
CA ALA A 297 -1.34 -1.82 12.42
C ALA A 297 -0.36 -0.88 13.15
N CYS A 298 -0.59 0.44 13.13
CA CYS A 298 0.24 1.42 13.82
C CYS A 298 0.29 1.24 15.34
N ASP A 299 -0.69 0.58 15.96
CA ASP A 299 -0.65 0.20 17.37
C ASP A 299 0.32 -0.96 17.66
N GLY A 300 0.74 -1.73 16.64
CA GLY A 300 1.81 -2.70 16.72
C GLY A 300 3.17 -2.04 17.00
N LEU A 301 3.39 -0.81 16.51
CA LEU A 301 4.66 -0.08 16.68
C LEU A 301 5.03 0.24 18.14
N LYS A 302 4.09 0.06 19.09
CA LYS A 302 4.30 0.26 20.54
C LYS A 302 4.32 -1.04 21.35
N THR A 303 3.95 -2.17 20.77
CA THR A 303 3.90 -3.47 21.45
C THR A 303 5.05 -4.36 20.96
N GLN A 304 5.59 -5.21 21.83
CA GLN A 304 6.66 -6.18 21.48
C GLN A 304 7.89 -5.58 20.77
N ARG A 305 8.20 -4.31 21.04
CA ARG A 305 9.35 -3.61 20.44
C ARG A 305 10.67 -4.03 21.08
N LEU A 306 11.67 -4.28 20.22
CA LEU A 306 13.04 -4.48 20.65
C LEU A 306 13.68 -3.12 20.92
N THR A 307 14.03 -2.87 22.18
CA THR A 307 14.56 -1.57 22.63
C THR A 307 15.99 -1.64 23.14
N THR A 308 16.48 -2.81 23.50
CA THR A 308 17.85 -3.05 23.98
C THR A 308 18.43 -4.29 23.34
N PRO A 309 19.73 -4.34 23.03
CA PRO A 309 20.38 -5.58 22.60
C PRO A 309 20.19 -6.69 23.63
N LEU A 310 19.96 -7.91 23.15
CA LEU A 310 19.80 -9.10 24.00
C LEU A 310 20.80 -10.17 23.60
N ILE A 311 21.37 -10.87 24.57
CA ILE A 311 22.24 -12.03 24.35
C ILE A 311 21.64 -13.22 25.06
N ARG A 312 21.59 -14.36 24.38
CA ARG A 312 21.12 -15.63 24.93
C ARG A 312 22.20 -16.22 25.84
N ARG A 313 21.89 -16.39 27.12
CA ARG A 313 22.72 -17.09 28.11
C ARG A 313 21.85 -18.09 28.86
N GLU A 314 22.30 -19.35 28.94
CA GLU A 314 21.58 -20.43 29.64
C GLU A 314 20.11 -20.56 29.18
N GLY A 315 19.86 -20.35 27.87
CA GLY A 315 18.51 -20.44 27.29
C GLY A 315 17.59 -19.25 27.56
N LYS A 316 18.08 -18.16 28.18
CA LYS A 316 17.32 -16.94 28.44
C LYS A 316 17.98 -15.72 27.80
N PHE A 317 17.17 -14.76 27.37
CA PHE A 317 17.67 -13.47 26.89
C PHE A 317 18.02 -12.56 28.06
N VAL A 318 19.26 -12.08 28.07
CA VAL A 318 19.77 -11.10 29.03
C VAL A 318 20.03 -9.78 28.31
N PRO A 319 19.54 -8.64 28.82
CA PRO A 319 19.88 -7.33 28.27
C PRO A 319 21.39 -7.07 28.28
N ALA A 320 21.91 -6.53 27.18
CA ALA A 320 23.31 -6.24 26.99
C ALA A 320 23.52 -4.83 26.42
N THR A 321 24.73 -4.29 26.57
CA THR A 321 25.11 -3.06 25.85
C THR A 321 25.43 -3.37 24.39
N TRP A 322 25.47 -2.33 23.55
CA TRP A 322 25.86 -2.49 22.14
C TRP A 322 27.27 -3.05 22.00
N GLU A 323 28.23 -2.58 22.81
CA GLU A 323 29.60 -3.06 22.78
C GLU A 323 29.67 -4.55 23.13
N GLN A 324 28.91 -4.99 24.14
CA GLN A 324 28.86 -6.39 24.55
C GLN A 324 28.28 -7.28 23.44
N ALA A 325 27.16 -6.88 22.84
CA ALA A 325 26.51 -7.63 21.76
C ALA A 325 27.42 -7.74 20.52
N LEU A 326 28.05 -6.65 20.10
CA LEU A 326 28.97 -6.64 18.97
C LEU A 326 30.27 -7.42 19.24
N THR A 327 30.77 -7.39 20.49
CA THR A 327 31.92 -8.20 20.91
C THR A 327 31.59 -9.70 20.91
N GLU A 328 30.37 -10.08 21.31
CA GLU A 328 29.91 -11.46 21.25
C GLU A 328 29.85 -11.97 19.81
N ILE A 329 29.32 -11.16 18.89
CA ILE A 329 29.30 -11.46 17.45
C ILE A 329 30.72 -11.61 16.90
N SER A 330 31.63 -10.69 17.23
CA SER A 330 33.04 -10.77 16.82
C SER A 330 33.74 -12.02 17.38
N SER A 331 33.49 -12.36 18.65
CA SER A 331 34.05 -13.55 19.31
C SER A 331 33.51 -14.84 18.66
N ALA A 332 32.22 -14.89 18.35
CA ALA A 332 31.60 -16.02 17.65
C ALA A 332 32.19 -16.18 16.25
N HIS A 333 32.37 -15.07 15.51
CA HIS A 333 33.00 -15.08 14.19
C HIS A 333 34.45 -15.58 14.23
N GLN A 334 35.26 -15.09 15.19
CA GLN A 334 36.65 -15.53 15.38
C GLN A 334 36.75 -17.02 15.78
N LYS A 335 35.78 -17.52 16.55
CA LYS A 335 35.74 -18.92 16.99
C LYS A 335 35.30 -19.87 15.88
N LEU A 336 34.29 -19.48 15.09
CA LEU A 336 33.71 -20.33 14.05
C LEU A 336 34.51 -20.32 12.74
N GLN A 337 35.26 -19.23 12.49
CA GLN A 337 36.07 -19.02 11.29
C GLN A 337 35.33 -19.48 10.02
N PRO A 338 34.21 -18.82 9.68
CA PRO A 338 33.40 -19.24 8.53
C PRO A 338 34.26 -19.18 7.26
N SER A 339 34.24 -20.27 6.49
CA SER A 339 34.81 -20.31 5.14
C SER A 339 33.86 -19.69 4.12
N GLU A 340 34.23 -19.74 2.84
CA GLU A 340 33.43 -19.20 1.73
C GLU A 340 31.96 -19.66 1.82
N ASN A 341 31.04 -18.71 1.73
CA ASN A 341 29.58 -18.92 1.78
C ASN A 341 28.99 -19.50 3.10
N GLU A 342 29.79 -19.69 4.16
CA GLU A 342 29.28 -20.16 5.47
C GLU A 342 28.67 -19.03 6.34
N PHE A 343 28.84 -17.77 5.94
CA PHE A 343 28.10 -16.62 6.49
C PHE A 343 26.85 -16.39 5.66
N LYS A 344 25.66 -16.57 6.21
CA LYS A 344 24.39 -16.40 5.48
C LYS A 344 23.60 -15.23 5.99
N ALA A 345 23.12 -14.37 5.11
CA ALA A 345 22.22 -13.27 5.46
C ALA A 345 20.84 -13.48 4.84
N ILE A 346 19.79 -13.42 5.65
CA ILE A 346 18.40 -13.59 5.23
C ILE A 346 17.65 -12.28 5.49
N ALA A 347 17.08 -11.68 4.45
CA ALA A 347 16.32 -10.43 4.57
C ALA A 347 14.80 -10.67 4.60
N GLY A 348 14.14 -9.97 5.51
CA GLY A 348 12.69 -10.04 5.73
C GLY A 348 11.87 -9.08 4.88
N HIS A 349 10.55 -9.08 5.08
CA HIS A 349 9.57 -8.31 4.30
C HIS A 349 9.70 -6.78 4.39
N LEU A 350 10.15 -6.24 5.53
CA LEU A 350 10.07 -4.81 5.85
C LEU A 350 11.42 -4.06 5.73
N VAL A 351 12.44 -4.73 5.21
CA VAL A 351 13.81 -4.18 5.13
C VAL A 351 13.94 -3.14 4.01
N ASP A 352 14.64 -2.06 4.32
CA ASP A 352 14.97 -0.98 3.38
C ASP A 352 16.18 -1.26 2.49
N ALA A 353 16.27 -0.54 1.36
CA ALA A 353 17.34 -0.70 0.38
C ALA A 353 18.73 -0.35 0.92
N GLU A 354 18.85 0.68 1.77
CA GLU A 354 20.11 1.05 2.43
C GLU A 354 20.69 -0.14 3.22
N SER A 355 19.84 -0.80 4.02
CA SER A 355 20.25 -1.93 4.86
C SER A 355 20.54 -3.19 4.05
N LEU A 356 19.80 -3.44 2.95
CA LEU A 356 20.10 -4.52 2.01
C LEU A 356 21.49 -4.35 1.37
N VAL A 357 21.82 -3.14 0.91
CA VAL A 357 23.15 -2.85 0.36
C VAL A 357 24.23 -2.99 1.41
N ALA A 358 24.00 -2.47 2.63
CA ALA A 358 24.97 -2.58 3.70
C ALA A 358 25.28 -4.03 4.09
N MET A 359 24.24 -4.87 4.18
CA MET A 359 24.39 -6.29 4.48
C MET A 359 25.08 -7.04 3.34
N LYS A 360 24.73 -6.73 2.08
CA LYS A 360 25.38 -7.32 0.91
C LYS A 360 26.88 -6.99 0.88
N ASP A 361 27.24 -5.72 1.04
CA ASP A 361 28.66 -5.33 1.06
C ASP A 361 29.41 -5.99 2.24
N LEU A 362 28.77 -6.17 3.41
CA LEU A 362 29.36 -6.87 4.55
C LEU A 362 29.59 -8.35 4.25
N ALA A 363 28.56 -9.06 3.77
CA ALA A 363 28.67 -10.48 3.41
C ALA A 363 29.77 -10.71 2.36
N ASN A 364 29.81 -9.87 1.33
CA ASN A 364 30.82 -9.95 0.27
C ASN A 364 32.23 -9.73 0.82
N LYS A 365 32.44 -8.79 1.76
CA LYS A 365 33.74 -8.59 2.42
C LYS A 365 34.15 -9.76 3.32
N LEU A 366 33.19 -10.52 3.84
CA LEU A 366 33.41 -11.75 4.59
C LEU A 366 33.60 -12.97 3.68
N GLY A 367 33.60 -12.80 2.36
CA GLY A 367 33.78 -13.88 1.38
C GLY A 367 32.53 -14.75 1.23
N SER A 368 31.34 -14.17 1.38
CA SER A 368 30.09 -14.88 1.18
C SER A 368 29.14 -14.14 0.25
N ASP A 369 28.63 -14.86 -0.74
CA ASP A 369 27.51 -14.44 -1.58
C ASP A 369 26.19 -15.12 -1.15
N ASN A 370 26.16 -15.75 0.04
CA ASN A 370 25.00 -16.49 0.57
C ASN A 370 23.95 -15.53 1.15
N LEU A 371 23.30 -14.80 0.25
CA LEU A 371 22.21 -13.88 0.53
C LEU A 371 20.89 -14.57 0.19
N ALA A 372 19.91 -14.53 1.09
CA ALA A 372 18.62 -15.17 0.90
C ALA A 372 17.46 -14.26 1.34
N LEU A 373 16.25 -14.66 0.95
CA LEU A 373 15.01 -14.02 1.35
C LEU A 373 14.20 -14.99 2.20
N ASP A 374 13.41 -14.47 3.13
CA ASP A 374 12.61 -15.28 4.07
C ASP A 374 11.34 -15.91 3.48
N GLN A 375 11.16 -15.87 2.16
CA GLN A 375 10.08 -16.58 1.49
C GLN A 375 10.40 -18.09 1.31
N PRO A 376 9.39 -18.95 1.19
CA PRO A 376 9.60 -20.35 0.82
C PRO A 376 10.42 -20.47 -0.46
N GLY A 377 11.50 -21.27 -0.40
CA GLY A 377 12.43 -21.43 -1.52
C GLY A 377 13.39 -20.27 -1.76
N GLY A 378 13.34 -19.19 -0.96
CA GLY A 378 14.22 -18.02 -1.05
C GLY A 378 15.70 -18.31 -0.76
N ASN A 379 16.00 -19.52 -0.28
CA ASN A 379 17.35 -20.06 -0.11
C ASN A 379 17.96 -20.57 -1.43
N SER A 380 17.16 -20.74 -2.48
CA SER A 380 17.59 -21.22 -3.80
C SER A 380 17.58 -20.10 -4.85
N PRO A 381 18.28 -20.27 -5.99
CA PRO A 381 18.16 -19.34 -7.11
C PRO A 381 16.72 -19.20 -7.60
N ILE A 382 16.29 -17.96 -7.81
CA ILE A 382 14.92 -17.62 -8.17
C ILE A 382 14.65 -17.90 -9.66
N ALA A 383 13.51 -18.54 -9.96
CA ALA A 383 13.19 -19.03 -11.30
C ALA A 383 13.02 -17.93 -12.37
N HIS A 384 12.51 -16.75 -12.02
CA HIS A 384 12.36 -15.65 -12.99
C HIS A 384 13.68 -14.89 -13.24
N GLY A 385 14.73 -15.13 -12.45
CA GLY A 385 15.98 -14.39 -12.50
C GLY A 385 15.85 -12.93 -12.03
N VAL A 386 16.98 -12.30 -11.71
CA VAL A 386 17.03 -10.92 -11.18
C VAL A 386 17.88 -9.97 -12.03
N ASP A 387 18.48 -10.45 -13.12
CA ASP A 387 19.36 -9.60 -13.95
C ASP A 387 18.55 -8.56 -14.74
N VAL A 388 17.34 -8.93 -15.19
CA VAL A 388 16.44 -8.04 -15.92
C VAL A 388 15.26 -7.63 -15.04
N ARG A 389 15.16 -6.33 -14.77
CA ARG A 389 14.10 -5.72 -13.93
C ARG A 389 12.67 -6.12 -14.34
N SER A 390 12.44 -6.31 -15.64
CA SER A 390 11.12 -6.70 -16.15
C SER A 390 10.63 -8.04 -15.63
N ASN A 391 11.52 -8.90 -15.12
CA ASN A 391 11.16 -10.25 -14.72
C ASN A 391 10.50 -10.32 -13.35
N TYR A 392 10.61 -9.28 -12.52
CA TYR A 392 10.10 -9.26 -11.15
C TYR A 392 9.25 -8.03 -10.81
N LEU A 393 9.04 -7.12 -11.76
CA LEU A 393 8.26 -5.90 -11.59
C LEU A 393 6.87 -5.99 -12.26
N PHE A 394 6.02 -5.07 -11.83
CA PHE A 394 4.72 -4.76 -12.43
C PHE A 394 4.92 -3.73 -13.55
N ASN A 395 5.31 -4.23 -14.71
CA ASN A 395 5.76 -3.43 -15.85
C ASN A 395 4.67 -2.57 -16.52
N SER A 396 3.40 -2.97 -16.44
CA SER A 396 2.27 -2.20 -16.96
C SER A 396 1.98 -0.94 -16.14
N LYS A 397 2.66 -0.75 -14.99
CA LYS A 397 2.38 0.27 -13.97
C LYS A 397 1.02 0.06 -13.29
N VAL A 398 0.90 0.52 -12.06
CA VAL A 398 -0.33 0.30 -11.27
C VAL A 398 -1.55 0.96 -11.92
N TYR A 399 -1.41 2.18 -12.42
CA TYR A 399 -2.48 2.88 -13.13
C TYR A 399 -2.80 2.28 -14.52
N GLY A 400 -1.88 1.51 -15.11
CA GLY A 400 -2.08 0.89 -16.43
C GLY A 400 -3.19 -0.17 -16.44
N ILE A 401 -3.61 -0.66 -15.27
CA ILE A 401 -4.77 -1.55 -15.12
C ILE A 401 -6.04 -0.91 -15.70
N GLU A 402 -6.17 0.41 -15.64
CA GLU A 402 -7.32 1.15 -16.18
C GLU A 402 -7.36 1.15 -17.72
N GLU A 403 -6.31 0.68 -18.37
CA GLU A 403 -6.21 0.58 -19.83
C GLU A 403 -6.26 -0.87 -20.34
N ALA A 404 -6.29 -1.86 -19.43
CA ALA A 404 -6.32 -3.27 -19.78
C ALA A 404 -7.71 -3.71 -20.29
N ASP A 405 -7.72 -4.64 -21.24
CA ASP A 405 -8.93 -5.24 -21.82
C ASP A 405 -9.09 -6.74 -21.50
N ALA A 406 -8.00 -7.45 -21.22
CA ALA A 406 -8.03 -8.81 -20.69
C ALA A 406 -6.93 -9.04 -19.65
N ILE A 407 -7.26 -9.65 -18.51
CA ILE A 407 -6.34 -9.95 -17.41
C ILE A 407 -6.30 -11.45 -17.12
N LEU A 408 -5.11 -12.04 -17.11
CA LEU A 408 -4.87 -13.37 -16.54
C LEU A 408 -4.12 -13.24 -15.22
N MET A 409 -4.72 -13.73 -14.14
CA MET A 409 -4.09 -13.84 -12.82
C MET A 409 -3.54 -15.26 -12.65
N VAL A 410 -2.26 -15.37 -12.25
CA VAL A 410 -1.59 -16.65 -12.03
C VAL A 410 -1.01 -16.69 -10.62
N ALA A 411 -1.47 -17.65 -9.81
CA ALA A 411 -1.02 -17.87 -8.44
C ALA A 411 -1.01 -16.58 -7.59
N THR A 412 -2.07 -15.79 -7.67
CA THR A 412 -2.19 -14.53 -6.91
C THR A 412 -3.61 -14.33 -6.41
N ASN A 413 -3.71 -13.79 -5.21
CA ASN A 413 -4.92 -13.20 -4.69
C ASN A 413 -4.66 -11.69 -4.44
N PRO A 414 -4.94 -10.81 -5.43
CA PRO A 414 -4.64 -9.39 -5.29
C PRO A 414 -5.44 -8.73 -4.17
N ARG A 415 -6.60 -9.29 -3.78
CA ARG A 415 -7.41 -8.77 -2.66
C ARG A 415 -6.60 -8.73 -1.35
N HIS A 416 -5.79 -9.76 -1.09
CA HIS A 416 -4.96 -9.83 0.12
C HIS A 416 -3.52 -9.35 -0.09
N GLU A 417 -2.92 -9.62 -1.26
CA GLU A 417 -1.51 -9.29 -1.55
C GLU A 417 -1.28 -7.80 -1.81
N ALA A 418 -2.23 -7.13 -2.47
CA ALA A 418 -2.17 -5.71 -2.79
C ALA A 418 -3.59 -5.14 -2.96
N SER A 419 -4.30 -4.96 -1.84
CA SER A 419 -5.75 -4.67 -1.84
C SER A 419 -6.16 -3.44 -2.66
N VAL A 420 -5.33 -2.40 -2.69
CA VAL A 420 -5.63 -1.20 -3.49
C VAL A 420 -5.43 -1.46 -5.00
N LEU A 421 -4.53 -2.37 -5.37
CA LEU A 421 -4.41 -2.85 -6.76
C LEU A 421 -5.65 -3.65 -7.16
N ASN A 422 -6.19 -4.48 -6.27
CA ASN A 422 -7.48 -5.15 -6.46
C ASN A 422 -8.63 -4.16 -6.68
N ALA A 423 -8.67 -3.06 -5.92
CA ALA A 423 -9.66 -2.00 -6.13
C ALA A 423 -9.53 -1.32 -7.51
N ARG A 424 -8.31 -1.22 -8.07
CA ARG A 424 -8.11 -0.73 -9.45
C ARG A 424 -8.61 -1.71 -10.50
N ILE A 425 -8.39 -3.02 -10.30
CA ILE A 425 -8.97 -4.06 -11.18
C ILE A 425 -10.50 -3.96 -11.16
N ARG A 426 -11.09 -3.86 -9.95
CA ARG A 426 -12.54 -3.67 -9.80
C ARG A 426 -13.02 -2.39 -10.48
N LYS A 427 -12.30 -1.28 -10.32
CA LYS A 427 -12.63 0.00 -10.98
C LYS A 427 -12.69 -0.14 -12.50
N GLN A 428 -11.75 -0.88 -13.11
CA GLN A 428 -11.75 -1.14 -14.55
C GLN A 428 -12.89 -2.08 -14.96
N TYR A 429 -13.12 -3.13 -14.18
CA TYR A 429 -14.21 -4.08 -14.39
C TYR A 429 -15.60 -3.39 -14.38
N LEU A 430 -15.82 -2.41 -13.50
CA LEU A 430 -17.09 -1.67 -13.47
C LEU A 430 -17.27 -0.68 -14.63
N ARG A 431 -16.19 -0.31 -15.34
CA ARG A 431 -16.20 0.71 -16.40
C ARG A 431 -16.12 0.14 -17.80
N SER A 432 -15.71 -1.12 -17.94
CA SER A 432 -15.42 -1.77 -19.23
C SER A 432 -15.79 -3.24 -19.17
N ASP A 433 -15.97 -3.87 -20.34
CA ASP A 433 -16.19 -5.32 -20.47
C ASP A 433 -14.86 -6.10 -20.29
N LEU A 434 -14.24 -5.94 -19.12
CA LEU A 434 -12.96 -6.56 -18.77
C LEU A 434 -13.12 -8.06 -18.58
N GLU A 435 -12.39 -8.85 -19.37
CA GLU A 435 -12.31 -10.30 -19.16
C GLU A 435 -11.19 -10.65 -18.18
N VAL A 436 -11.52 -11.34 -17.08
CA VAL A 436 -10.56 -11.75 -16.06
C VAL A 436 -10.55 -13.26 -15.93
N GLY A 437 -9.37 -13.87 -16.00
CA GLY A 437 -9.15 -15.31 -15.78
C GLY A 437 -8.23 -15.55 -14.58
N LEU A 438 -8.47 -16.63 -13.84
CA LEU A 438 -7.65 -17.06 -12.71
C LEU A 438 -7.12 -18.47 -12.92
N VAL A 439 -5.80 -18.63 -12.82
CA VAL A 439 -5.14 -19.93 -12.63
C VAL A 439 -4.51 -19.95 -11.24
N GLY A 440 -5.15 -20.64 -10.31
CA GLY A 440 -4.76 -20.62 -8.90
C GLY A 440 -5.82 -21.21 -7.98
N GLU A 441 -5.61 -21.06 -6.67
CA GLU A 441 -6.63 -21.30 -5.67
C GLU A 441 -7.74 -20.26 -5.78
N GLU A 442 -8.99 -20.68 -5.72
CA GLU A 442 -10.14 -19.76 -5.72
C GLU A 442 -10.14 -18.88 -4.47
N PHE A 443 -10.66 -17.66 -4.61
CA PHE A 443 -10.82 -16.74 -3.48
C PHE A 443 -12.11 -15.94 -3.64
N ASP A 444 -12.61 -15.41 -2.52
CA ASP A 444 -13.76 -14.51 -2.52
C ASP A 444 -13.34 -13.18 -3.19
N SER A 445 -13.73 -13.00 -4.45
CA SER A 445 -13.33 -11.86 -5.27
C SER A 445 -14.36 -10.75 -5.23
N THR A 446 -13.88 -9.53 -5.38
CA THR A 446 -14.71 -8.33 -5.54
C THR A 446 -15.09 -8.11 -7.01
N PHE A 447 -14.97 -9.07 -7.90
CA PHE A 447 -15.37 -9.01 -9.32
C PHE A 447 -15.44 -10.43 -9.87
N ASP A 448 -16.20 -10.61 -10.95
CA ASP A 448 -16.34 -11.91 -11.60
C ASP A 448 -15.08 -12.27 -12.38
N TYR A 449 -14.67 -13.53 -12.31
CA TYR A 449 -13.56 -14.08 -13.07
C TYR A 449 -13.86 -15.52 -13.55
N GLU A 450 -13.22 -15.93 -14.65
CA GLU A 450 -13.25 -17.31 -15.14
C GLU A 450 -12.16 -18.13 -14.42
N HIS A 451 -12.54 -19.15 -13.65
CA HIS A 451 -11.57 -20.07 -13.04
C HIS A 451 -11.12 -21.09 -14.07
N LEU A 452 -9.82 -21.07 -14.39
CA LEU A 452 -9.21 -21.87 -15.46
C LEU A 452 -8.49 -23.11 -14.93
N GLY A 453 -8.49 -23.31 -13.60
CA GLY A 453 -7.84 -24.42 -12.89
C GLY A 453 -6.79 -23.95 -11.88
N SER A 454 -6.17 -24.90 -11.16
CA SER A 454 -5.31 -24.61 -10.01
C SER A 454 -3.87 -25.14 -10.13
N ASP A 455 -3.49 -25.75 -11.25
CA ASP A 455 -2.15 -26.34 -11.43
C ASP A 455 -1.43 -25.82 -12.70
N VAL A 456 -0.18 -26.23 -12.87
CA VAL A 456 0.64 -25.82 -14.02
C VAL A 456 0.12 -26.42 -15.34
N SER A 457 -0.56 -27.57 -15.29
CA SER A 457 -1.19 -28.18 -16.45
C SER A 457 -2.36 -27.33 -16.95
N ALA A 458 -3.19 -26.84 -16.03
CA ALA A 458 -4.26 -25.89 -16.27
C ALA A 458 -3.72 -24.57 -16.81
N LEU A 459 -2.59 -24.05 -16.30
CA LEU A 459 -1.95 -22.87 -16.89
C LEU A 459 -1.60 -23.09 -18.37
N LYS A 460 -0.97 -24.22 -18.70
CA LYS A 460 -0.64 -24.55 -20.09
C LYS A 460 -1.90 -24.71 -20.94
N ALA A 461 -2.94 -25.37 -20.41
CA ALA A 461 -4.22 -25.53 -21.08
C ALA A 461 -4.91 -24.18 -21.33
N ALA A 462 -4.98 -23.31 -20.33
CA ALA A 462 -5.55 -21.97 -20.40
C ALA A 462 -4.88 -21.10 -21.47
N LEU A 463 -3.53 -21.09 -21.50
CA LEU A 463 -2.75 -20.36 -22.49
C LEU A 463 -2.90 -20.91 -23.92
N SER A 464 -3.19 -22.21 -24.06
CA SER A 464 -3.43 -22.86 -25.36
C SER A 464 -4.90 -22.92 -25.79
N GLY A 465 -5.81 -22.60 -24.88
CA GLY A 465 -7.26 -22.75 -25.06
C GLY A 465 -7.95 -21.43 -25.39
N GLN A 466 -9.25 -21.38 -25.10
CA GLN A 466 -10.12 -20.26 -25.43
C GLN A 466 -9.67 -18.93 -24.77
N PHE A 467 -9.24 -18.98 -23.50
CA PHE A 467 -8.78 -17.79 -22.80
C PHE A 467 -7.45 -17.26 -23.37
N GLY A 468 -6.54 -18.15 -23.76
CA GLY A 468 -5.31 -17.79 -24.48
C GLY A 468 -5.58 -17.09 -25.82
N GLU A 469 -6.60 -17.51 -26.57
CA GLU A 469 -7.01 -16.84 -27.81
C GLU A 469 -7.56 -15.43 -27.54
N LYS A 470 -8.37 -15.27 -26.48
CA LYS A 470 -8.89 -13.97 -26.04
C LYS A 470 -7.75 -13.01 -25.64
N LEU A 471 -6.81 -13.48 -24.81
CA LEU A 471 -5.61 -12.74 -24.43
C LEU A 471 -4.74 -12.36 -25.64
N ALA A 472 -4.66 -13.23 -26.65
CA ALA A 472 -3.90 -12.95 -27.86
C ALA A 472 -4.60 -11.92 -28.77
N ALA A 473 -5.94 -11.87 -28.77
CA ALA A 473 -6.74 -10.94 -29.55
C ALA A 473 -6.88 -9.55 -28.90
N ALA A 474 -6.70 -9.48 -27.59
CA ALA A 474 -6.70 -8.24 -26.81
C ALA A 474 -5.63 -7.24 -27.28
N LYS A 475 -5.97 -5.95 -27.22
CA LYS A 475 -5.11 -4.81 -27.56
C LYS A 475 -4.15 -4.46 -26.44
N ARG A 476 -4.58 -4.59 -25.18
CA ARG A 476 -3.77 -4.31 -23.99
C ARG A 476 -3.87 -5.45 -22.98
N PRO A 477 -3.43 -6.67 -23.37
CA PRO A 477 -3.53 -7.83 -22.51
C PRO A 477 -2.57 -7.72 -21.33
N MET A 478 -2.96 -8.25 -20.19
CA MET A 478 -2.17 -8.25 -18.96
C MET A 478 -2.12 -9.64 -18.34
N ILE A 479 -0.94 -10.11 -17.99
CA ILE A 479 -0.72 -11.30 -17.16
C ILE A 479 -0.10 -10.82 -15.84
N ILE A 480 -0.78 -11.11 -14.73
CA ILE A 480 -0.34 -10.80 -13.37
C ILE A 480 0.07 -12.09 -12.69
N VAL A 481 1.36 -12.26 -12.44
CA VAL A 481 1.93 -13.42 -11.75
C VAL A 481 2.21 -13.06 -10.30
N GLY A 482 1.59 -13.75 -9.35
CA GLY A 482 1.85 -13.51 -7.93
C GLY A 482 3.22 -14.00 -7.48
N SER A 483 3.74 -13.45 -6.38
CA SER A 483 5.01 -13.92 -5.80
C SER A 483 4.97 -15.40 -5.40
N ALA A 484 3.78 -15.94 -5.09
CA ALA A 484 3.59 -17.35 -4.79
C ALA A 484 4.02 -18.27 -5.95
N ALA A 485 3.96 -17.81 -7.20
CA ALA A 485 4.46 -18.56 -8.35
C ALA A 485 5.97 -18.83 -8.26
N ALA A 486 6.74 -17.87 -7.72
CA ALA A 486 8.19 -18.01 -7.51
C ALA A 486 8.54 -18.89 -6.31
N GLU A 487 7.63 -19.01 -5.35
CA GLU A 487 7.76 -19.85 -4.15
C GLU A 487 7.36 -21.32 -4.42
N HIS A 488 6.68 -21.58 -5.54
CA HIS A 488 6.22 -22.91 -5.90
C HIS A 488 7.34 -23.81 -6.43
N GLN A 489 7.25 -25.12 -6.20
CA GLN A 489 8.26 -26.09 -6.67
C GLN A 489 8.37 -26.13 -8.20
N ASP A 490 7.25 -25.89 -8.88
CA ASP A 490 7.16 -25.85 -10.35
C ASP A 490 7.39 -24.43 -10.92
N ALA A 491 7.98 -23.49 -10.15
CA ALA A 491 8.20 -22.11 -10.58
C ALA A 491 8.83 -22.02 -11.97
N ARG A 492 9.85 -22.84 -12.25
CA ARG A 492 10.53 -22.88 -13.56
C ARG A 492 9.56 -23.18 -14.71
N SER A 493 8.69 -24.17 -14.55
CA SER A 493 7.68 -24.52 -15.56
C SER A 493 6.62 -23.43 -15.75
N ILE A 494 6.28 -22.69 -14.70
CA ILE A 494 5.33 -21.58 -14.74
C ILE A 494 5.91 -20.42 -15.57
N PHE A 495 7.11 -19.96 -15.20
CA PHE A 495 7.78 -18.85 -15.90
C PHE A 495 8.15 -19.21 -17.34
N GLU A 496 8.51 -20.47 -17.63
CA GLU A 496 8.72 -20.95 -19.00
C GLU A 496 7.43 -20.85 -19.84
N ALA A 497 6.29 -21.32 -19.31
CA ALA A 497 5.02 -21.30 -20.02
C ALA A 497 4.55 -19.86 -20.33
N ILE A 498 4.63 -18.98 -19.33
CA ILE A 498 4.24 -17.58 -19.47
C ILE A 498 5.19 -16.85 -20.42
N GLY A 499 6.51 -17.02 -20.24
CA GLY A 499 7.53 -16.41 -21.08
C GLY A 499 7.39 -16.80 -22.56
N ASN A 500 7.11 -18.08 -22.84
CA ASN A 500 6.85 -18.55 -24.20
C ASN A 500 5.59 -17.91 -24.81
N PHE A 501 4.52 -17.77 -24.03
CA PHE A 501 3.28 -17.15 -24.51
C PHE A 501 3.47 -15.65 -24.78
N THR A 502 4.10 -14.91 -23.86
CA THR A 502 4.36 -13.48 -24.01
C THR A 502 5.27 -13.17 -25.18
N GLU A 503 6.27 -14.03 -25.43
CA GLU A 503 7.19 -13.89 -26.58
C GLU A 503 6.47 -14.19 -27.90
N LYS A 504 5.65 -15.26 -27.94
CA LYS A 504 4.86 -15.62 -29.14
C LYS A 504 3.91 -14.49 -29.54
N HIS A 505 3.35 -13.77 -28.56
CA HIS A 505 2.40 -12.67 -28.75
C HIS A 505 3.02 -11.29 -28.43
N ALA A 506 4.33 -11.14 -28.62
CA ALA A 506 5.07 -9.91 -28.29
C ALA A 506 4.53 -8.66 -29.00
N ALA A 507 3.85 -8.81 -30.15
CA ALA A 507 3.21 -7.71 -30.88
C ALA A 507 2.15 -6.97 -30.05
N ASN A 508 1.49 -7.64 -29.10
CA ASN A 508 0.50 -7.04 -28.20
C ASN A 508 1.05 -6.89 -26.78
N PHE A 509 1.82 -7.88 -26.31
CA PHE A 509 2.35 -7.89 -24.95
C PHE A 509 3.53 -6.96 -24.73
N SER A 510 4.37 -6.70 -25.74
CA SER A 510 5.67 -6.03 -25.57
C SER A 510 5.86 -4.91 -26.59
N THR A 511 4.93 -3.94 -26.59
CA THR A 511 5.00 -2.75 -27.44
C THR A 511 5.77 -1.62 -26.77
N PRO A 512 6.24 -0.57 -27.48
CA PRO A 512 6.88 0.58 -26.84
C PRO A 512 6.02 1.22 -25.73
N GLU A 513 4.69 1.15 -25.86
CA GLU A 513 3.72 1.79 -24.96
C GLU A 513 3.15 0.83 -23.90
N TRP A 514 3.17 -0.48 -24.14
CA TRP A 514 2.55 -1.48 -23.27
C TRP A 514 3.47 -2.67 -23.01
N GLN A 515 3.60 -3.05 -21.73
CA GLN A 515 4.26 -4.29 -21.31
C GLN A 515 3.29 -5.09 -20.44
N GLY A 516 2.67 -6.12 -21.01
CA GLY A 516 1.60 -6.89 -20.39
C GLY A 516 2.05 -7.96 -19.40
N TYR A 517 3.33 -8.30 -19.35
CA TYR A 517 3.86 -9.24 -18.35
C TYR A 517 4.16 -8.51 -17.04
N ASN A 518 3.57 -8.97 -15.93
CA ASN A 518 3.71 -8.35 -14.61
C ASN A 518 3.95 -9.41 -13.54
N VAL A 519 4.80 -9.09 -12.57
CA VAL A 519 4.94 -9.84 -11.33
C VAL A 519 4.47 -8.97 -10.17
N LEU A 520 3.47 -9.46 -9.43
CA LEU A 520 2.97 -8.83 -8.21
C LEU A 520 3.78 -9.32 -7.01
N GLN A 521 4.55 -8.41 -6.43
CA GLN A 521 5.22 -8.65 -5.16
C GLN A 521 4.23 -8.43 -4.01
N ARG A 522 4.37 -9.19 -2.92
CA ARG A 522 3.54 -9.02 -1.71
C ARG A 522 4.23 -8.28 -0.57
N ALA A 523 5.57 -8.25 -0.54
CA ALA A 523 6.36 -7.64 0.52
C ALA A 523 7.20 -6.45 0.01
N ALA A 524 7.26 -5.37 0.80
CA ALA A 524 7.87 -4.09 0.42
C ALA A 524 9.37 -4.17 0.12
N SER A 525 10.11 -5.09 0.75
CA SER A 525 11.55 -5.24 0.53
C SER A 525 11.90 -5.96 -0.77
N ARG A 526 10.96 -6.68 -1.41
CA ARG A 526 11.29 -7.66 -2.46
C ARG A 526 11.85 -7.03 -3.72
N ALA A 527 11.21 -6.00 -4.25
CA ALA A 527 11.70 -5.33 -5.44
C ALA A 527 13.07 -4.67 -5.18
N ALA A 528 13.28 -4.09 -4.00
CA ALA A 528 14.58 -3.55 -3.60
C ALA A 528 15.66 -4.64 -3.46
N ALA A 529 15.32 -5.78 -2.88
CA ALA A 529 16.23 -6.92 -2.76
C ALA A 529 16.66 -7.44 -4.13
N TYR A 530 15.73 -7.59 -5.08
CA TYR A 530 16.06 -7.99 -6.45
C TYR A 530 16.88 -6.93 -7.20
N GLU A 531 16.58 -5.64 -7.01
CA GLU A 531 17.35 -4.53 -7.60
C GLU A 531 18.81 -4.51 -7.10
N VAL A 532 19.01 -4.80 -5.81
CA VAL A 532 20.35 -4.92 -5.22
C VAL A 532 21.05 -6.21 -5.64
N GLY A 533 20.31 -7.22 -6.09
CA GLY A 533 20.79 -8.59 -6.31
C GLY A 533 21.07 -9.31 -4.98
N PHE A 534 20.16 -9.17 -4.02
CA PHE A 534 20.16 -9.83 -2.71
C PHE A 534 19.40 -11.16 -2.81
N THR A 535 20.01 -12.13 -3.48
CA THR A 535 19.44 -13.47 -3.74
C THR A 535 20.54 -14.51 -3.80
N THR A 536 20.19 -15.79 -3.59
CA THR A 536 21.18 -16.86 -3.69
C THR A 536 21.61 -17.03 -5.14
N PRO A 537 22.89 -16.86 -5.48
CA PRO A 537 23.34 -16.78 -6.88
C PRO A 537 23.36 -18.15 -7.58
N SER A 538 23.62 -19.23 -6.84
CA SER A 538 23.74 -20.57 -7.41
C SER A 538 23.25 -21.68 -6.47
N PRO A 539 22.91 -22.88 -6.99
CA PRO A 539 22.56 -24.03 -6.17
C PRO A 539 23.69 -24.49 -5.24
N ASP A 540 24.96 -24.26 -5.63
CA ASP A 540 26.13 -24.65 -4.82
C ASP A 540 26.22 -23.78 -3.55
N VAL A 541 25.97 -22.47 -3.68
CA VAL A 541 25.86 -21.56 -2.53
C VAL A 541 24.67 -21.94 -1.66
N ALA A 542 23.53 -22.31 -2.26
CA ALA A 542 22.34 -22.75 -1.54
C ALA A 542 22.56 -24.01 -0.67
N GLN A 543 23.41 -24.94 -1.14
CA GLN A 543 23.72 -26.20 -0.45
C GLN A 543 24.78 -26.03 0.65
N THR A 544 25.47 -24.89 0.68
CA THR A 544 26.48 -24.61 1.71
C THR A 544 25.82 -24.49 3.08
N LYS A 545 26.31 -25.27 4.05
CA LYS A 545 25.80 -25.25 5.42
C LYS A 545 26.33 -24.00 6.15
N PRO A 546 25.48 -23.03 6.54
CA PRO A 546 25.96 -21.83 7.20
C PRO A 546 26.36 -22.11 8.66
N LYS A 547 27.44 -21.48 9.12
CA LYS A 547 27.85 -21.45 10.53
C LYS A 547 27.37 -20.20 11.25
N ILE A 548 27.16 -19.11 10.51
CA ILE A 548 26.62 -17.85 11.03
C ILE A 548 25.42 -17.47 10.16
N VAL A 549 24.29 -17.21 10.80
CA VAL A 549 23.06 -16.80 10.11
C VAL A 549 22.62 -15.44 10.64
N TRP A 550 22.60 -14.44 9.76
CA TRP A 550 22.09 -13.11 10.03
C TRP A 550 20.66 -12.98 9.52
N LEU A 551 19.70 -12.86 10.43
CA LEU A 551 18.30 -12.59 10.14
C LEU A 551 18.07 -11.08 10.19
N LEU A 552 18.01 -10.44 9.02
CA LEU A 552 17.72 -9.02 8.88
C LEU A 552 16.20 -8.82 8.74
N GLY A 553 15.53 -8.65 9.87
CA GLY A 553 14.07 -8.49 9.96
C GLY A 553 13.29 -9.69 9.44
N ALA A 554 13.94 -10.85 9.31
CA ALA A 554 13.37 -12.07 8.76
C ALA A 554 12.59 -12.84 9.84
N ASP A 555 11.26 -12.85 9.71
CA ASP A 555 10.34 -13.48 10.67
C ASP A 555 9.53 -14.64 10.05
N GLU A 556 9.65 -14.90 8.75
CA GLU A 556 9.00 -16.04 8.09
C GLU A 556 9.89 -17.30 8.03
N ILE A 557 11.03 -17.30 8.73
CA ILE A 557 11.95 -18.43 8.82
C ILE A 557 11.55 -19.38 9.96
N THR A 558 11.61 -20.68 9.68
CA THR A 558 11.36 -21.74 10.68
C THR A 558 12.67 -22.33 11.22
N GLN A 559 12.62 -22.93 12.44
CA GLN A 559 13.79 -23.59 13.06
C GLN A 559 14.41 -24.68 12.15
N GLY A 560 13.61 -25.35 11.32
CA GLY A 560 14.10 -26.40 10.43
C GLY A 560 15.00 -25.91 9.29
N GLU A 561 14.99 -24.61 8.99
CA GLU A 561 15.78 -23.99 7.93
C GLU A 561 17.14 -23.47 8.40
N ILE A 562 17.34 -23.41 9.73
CA ILE A 562 18.58 -22.95 10.35
C ILE A 562 19.30 -24.17 10.95
N PRO A 563 20.60 -24.37 10.66
CA PRO A 563 21.36 -25.42 11.33
C PRO A 563 21.40 -25.22 12.85
N ASN A 564 21.19 -26.28 13.63
CA ASN A 564 21.17 -26.21 15.11
C ASN A 564 22.51 -25.77 15.73
N ASP A 565 23.61 -25.92 14.98
CA ASP A 565 24.96 -25.51 15.36
C ASP A 565 25.38 -24.14 14.82
N ALA A 566 24.49 -23.44 14.08
CA ALA A 566 24.75 -22.10 13.59
C ALA A 566 24.57 -21.05 14.68
N PHE A 567 25.42 -20.03 14.67
CA PHE A 567 25.27 -18.84 15.50
C PHE A 567 24.31 -17.86 14.82
N VAL A 568 23.19 -17.55 15.47
CA VAL A 568 22.09 -16.78 14.87
C VAL A 568 22.06 -15.36 15.41
N ILE A 569 22.09 -14.39 14.52
CA ILE A 569 21.98 -12.96 14.84
C ILE A 569 20.66 -12.46 14.25
N TYR A 570 19.75 -11.98 15.08
CA TYR A 570 18.53 -11.33 14.62
C TYR A 570 18.67 -9.81 14.76
N GLN A 571 18.57 -9.10 13.65
CA GLN A 571 18.47 -7.65 13.62
C GLN A 571 17.06 -7.28 13.18
N GLY A 572 16.28 -6.65 14.06
CA GLY A 572 14.91 -6.26 13.73
C GLY A 572 14.29 -5.36 14.80
N HIS A 573 13.07 -4.91 14.55
CA HIS A 573 12.38 -3.95 15.42
C HIS A 573 11.35 -4.58 16.37
N HIS A 574 10.88 -5.80 16.07
CA HIS A 574 9.86 -6.51 16.85
C HIS A 574 10.40 -7.89 17.28
N GLY A 575 10.00 -8.34 18.47
CA GLY A 575 10.29 -9.69 18.93
C GLY A 575 9.18 -10.67 18.53
N ASP A 576 9.36 -11.37 17.42
CA ASP A 576 8.42 -12.38 16.92
C ASP A 576 9.15 -13.73 16.69
N ARG A 577 8.93 -14.41 15.56
CA ARG A 577 9.48 -15.73 15.26
C ARG A 577 10.99 -15.70 15.10
N GLY A 578 11.55 -14.77 14.30
CA GLY A 578 12.98 -14.72 14.02
C GLY A 578 13.82 -14.39 15.25
N ALA A 579 13.32 -13.47 16.08
CA ALA A 579 13.97 -13.10 17.35
C ALA A 579 14.06 -14.28 18.33
N GLN A 580 13.08 -15.18 18.34
CA GLN A 580 13.09 -16.38 19.19
C GLN A 580 14.17 -17.40 18.81
N LEU A 581 14.67 -17.36 17.57
CA LEU A 581 15.72 -18.26 17.10
C LEU A 581 17.13 -17.73 17.39
N ALA A 582 17.25 -16.46 17.77
CA ALA A 582 18.53 -15.78 17.85
C ALA A 582 19.36 -16.11 19.10
N ASP A 583 20.68 -16.12 18.93
CA ASP A 583 21.66 -16.06 20.01
C ASP A 583 21.92 -14.61 20.44
N VAL A 584 21.93 -13.68 19.47
CA VAL A 584 22.06 -12.24 19.71
C VAL A 584 20.94 -11.49 18.97
N VAL A 585 20.27 -10.59 19.68
CA VAL A 585 19.21 -9.73 19.15
C VAL A 585 19.69 -8.28 19.13
N LEU A 586 19.63 -7.64 17.96
CA LEU A 586 20.03 -6.25 17.72
C LEU A 586 18.78 -5.40 17.40
N PRO A 587 18.42 -4.41 18.23
CA PRO A 587 17.22 -3.62 18.04
C PRO A 587 17.38 -2.59 16.91
N GLY A 588 16.65 -2.82 15.83
CA GLY A 588 16.56 -1.97 14.64
C GLY A 588 15.40 -0.96 14.68
N ALA A 589 15.35 -0.13 13.64
CA ALA A 589 14.35 0.94 13.48
C ALA A 589 13.12 0.45 12.70
N ALA A 590 11.91 0.84 13.13
CA ALA A 590 10.70 0.63 12.33
C ALA A 590 10.62 1.64 11.17
N TYR A 591 9.78 1.37 10.17
CA TYR A 591 9.64 2.23 8.97
C TYR A 591 9.24 3.69 9.28
N THR A 592 8.55 3.91 10.40
CA THR A 592 8.12 5.25 10.87
C THR A 592 9.22 6.04 11.57
N GLU A 593 10.36 5.43 11.88
CA GLU A 593 11.42 5.99 12.72
C GLU A 593 12.68 6.36 11.93
N LYS A 594 12.76 5.95 10.67
CA LYS A 594 13.91 6.16 9.79
C LYS A 594 13.49 6.79 8.46
N SER A 595 14.44 7.49 7.82
CA SER A 595 14.31 7.88 6.42
C SER A 595 15.05 6.86 5.56
N ALA A 596 14.28 6.04 4.87
CA ALA A 596 14.78 4.86 4.18
C ALA A 596 14.11 4.69 2.82
N THR A 597 14.82 4.04 1.90
CA THR A 597 14.40 3.86 0.52
C THR A 597 13.71 2.50 0.34
N TYR A 598 12.52 2.52 -0.23
CA TYR A 598 11.77 1.33 -0.63
C TYR A 598 11.50 1.38 -2.13
N ILE A 599 11.40 0.20 -2.76
CA ILE A 599 11.02 0.07 -4.16
C ILE A 599 9.73 -0.74 -4.19
N ASN A 600 8.67 -0.19 -4.77
CA ASN A 600 7.39 -0.88 -4.86
C ASN A 600 7.36 -1.88 -6.02
N THR A 601 6.23 -2.59 -6.17
CA THR A 601 6.06 -3.65 -7.17
C THR A 601 6.20 -3.15 -8.61
N GLU A 602 5.90 -1.87 -8.94
CA GLU A 602 6.10 -1.31 -10.29
C GLU A 602 7.53 -0.76 -10.50
N GLY A 603 8.41 -0.89 -9.50
CA GLY A 603 9.79 -0.45 -9.57
C GLY A 603 9.99 1.04 -9.28
N ARG A 604 8.96 1.72 -8.75
CA ARG A 604 9.03 3.11 -8.29
C ARG A 604 9.78 3.17 -6.97
N VAL A 605 10.77 4.04 -6.92
CA VAL A 605 11.56 4.25 -5.71
C VAL A 605 10.92 5.34 -4.86
N GLN A 606 10.65 5.05 -3.60
CA GLN A 606 10.02 5.96 -2.65
C GLN A 606 10.85 6.05 -1.37
N VAL A 607 10.72 7.16 -0.64
CA VAL A 607 11.51 7.42 0.57
C VAL A 607 10.59 7.69 1.74
N THR A 608 10.75 6.92 2.82
CA THR A 608 10.07 7.18 4.08
C THR A 608 10.68 8.41 4.76
N ARG A 609 9.91 9.02 5.66
CA ARG A 609 10.40 10.10 6.53
C ARG A 609 10.17 9.71 7.98
N ALA A 610 11.17 9.95 8.82
CA ALA A 610 11.09 9.68 10.25
C ALA A 610 10.02 10.58 10.89
N ALA A 611 8.93 9.98 11.34
CA ALA A 611 7.83 10.65 12.03
C ALA A 611 8.10 10.74 13.54
N THR A 612 8.66 9.68 14.13
CA THR A 612 9.02 9.57 15.54
C THR A 612 10.52 9.32 15.74
N SER A 613 10.99 9.41 16.99
CA SER A 613 12.35 9.02 17.36
C SER A 613 12.42 7.51 17.65
N LEU A 614 13.63 6.96 17.58
CA LEU A 614 13.90 5.54 17.89
C LEU A 614 13.64 5.24 19.38
N PRO A 615 13.01 4.09 19.72
CA PRO A 615 12.74 3.73 21.10
C PRO A 615 13.97 3.12 21.79
N GLY A 616 14.23 3.55 23.02
CA GLY A 616 15.30 3.03 23.85
C GLY A 616 16.69 3.16 23.21
N ALA A 617 17.40 2.04 23.10
CA ALA A 617 18.72 1.95 22.49
C ALA A 617 18.69 1.46 21.03
N ALA A 618 17.53 1.41 20.37
CA ALA A 618 17.43 1.04 18.96
C ALA A 618 18.24 1.99 18.06
N ARG A 619 18.67 1.49 16.90
CA ARG A 619 19.49 2.21 15.92
C ARG A 619 18.98 1.98 14.49
N ASP A 620 19.30 2.88 13.58
CA ASP A 620 19.04 2.67 12.15
C ASP A 620 19.76 1.41 11.67
N ASP A 621 19.10 0.62 10.84
CA ASP A 621 19.55 -0.72 10.50
C ASP A 621 20.92 -0.77 9.80
N TRP A 622 21.15 0.10 8.81
CA TRP A 622 22.45 0.18 8.15
C TRP A 622 23.58 0.59 9.10
N LYS A 623 23.31 1.38 10.15
CA LYS A 623 24.32 1.78 11.14
C LYS A 623 24.73 0.59 12.01
N ILE A 624 23.80 -0.30 12.33
CA ILE A 624 24.08 -1.54 13.06
C ILE A 624 25.06 -2.40 12.26
N ILE A 625 24.77 -2.57 10.97
CA ILE A 625 25.60 -3.36 10.05
C ILE A 625 26.98 -2.72 9.89
N ARG A 626 27.02 -1.40 9.69
CA ARG A 626 28.26 -0.62 9.59
C ARG A 626 29.11 -0.72 10.84
N ALA A 627 28.53 -0.62 12.03
CA ALA A 627 29.25 -0.80 13.30
C ALA A 627 29.76 -2.23 13.45
N THR A 628 28.95 -3.23 13.11
CA THR A 628 29.36 -4.64 13.16
C THR A 628 30.55 -4.91 12.25
N SER A 629 30.61 -4.28 11.06
CA SER A 629 31.75 -4.42 10.14
C SER A 629 33.09 -3.97 10.74
N GLU A 630 33.10 -2.99 11.64
CA GLU A 630 34.31 -2.59 12.36
C GLU A 630 34.74 -3.64 13.38
N PHE A 631 33.79 -4.20 14.13
CA PHE A 631 34.06 -5.25 15.11
C PHE A 631 34.52 -6.56 14.48
N LEU A 632 34.14 -6.81 13.21
CA LEU A 632 34.61 -7.93 12.40
C LEU A 632 35.93 -7.64 11.67
N ASN A 633 36.53 -6.46 11.88
CA ASN A 633 37.77 -6.02 11.22
C ASN A 633 37.66 -5.93 9.69
N THR A 634 36.46 -5.66 9.16
CA THR A 634 36.15 -5.51 7.73
C THR A 634 35.32 -4.24 7.46
N PRO A 635 35.79 -3.05 7.88
CA PRO A 635 34.99 -1.83 7.89
C PRO A 635 34.44 -1.46 6.49
N LEU A 636 33.15 -1.18 6.40
CA LEU A 636 32.50 -0.73 5.17
C LEU A 636 32.92 0.72 4.80
N PRO A 637 32.96 1.08 3.50
CA PRO A 637 33.58 2.32 3.03
C PRO A 637 32.71 3.59 3.15
N TYR A 638 31.68 3.59 3.99
CA TYR A 638 30.75 4.71 4.18
C TYR A 638 30.43 4.93 5.65
N ASP A 639 30.37 6.19 6.08
CA ASP A 639 30.10 6.58 7.47
C ASP A 639 28.79 7.38 7.63
N ASP A 640 28.20 7.82 6.51
CA ASP A 640 26.93 8.55 6.48
C ASP A 640 25.98 7.98 5.42
N ILE A 641 24.71 8.38 5.53
CA ILE A 641 23.63 7.87 4.68
C ILE A 641 23.76 8.31 3.22
N GLU A 642 24.38 9.46 2.94
CA GLU A 642 24.55 9.93 1.56
C GLU A 642 25.64 9.15 0.85
N ALA A 643 26.74 8.81 1.54
CA ALA A 643 27.78 7.93 1.02
C ALA A 643 27.23 6.51 0.74
N LEU A 644 26.34 6.00 1.60
CA LEU A 644 25.64 4.74 1.36
C LEU A 644 24.70 4.83 0.15
N ARG A 645 24.00 5.96 -0.03
CA ARG A 645 23.15 6.19 -1.21
C ARG A 645 23.95 6.37 -2.50
N ASP A 646 25.14 6.94 -2.43
CA ASP A 646 26.08 6.97 -3.56
C ASP A 646 26.49 5.53 -3.94
N ARG A 647 26.76 4.67 -2.93
CA ARG A 647 27.01 3.24 -3.14
C ARG A 647 25.79 2.51 -3.74
N MET A 648 24.57 2.85 -3.32
CA MET A 648 23.35 2.33 -3.95
C MET A 648 23.26 2.74 -5.43
N GLU A 649 23.59 3.99 -5.77
CA GLU A 649 23.60 4.47 -7.16
C GLU A 649 24.62 3.72 -8.03
N GLU A 650 25.78 3.34 -7.46
CA GLU A 650 26.77 2.51 -8.15
C GLU A 650 26.25 1.10 -8.48
N ILE A 651 25.40 0.54 -7.61
CA ILE A 651 24.79 -0.79 -7.83
C ILE A 651 23.66 -0.69 -8.84
N SER A 652 22.69 0.21 -8.59
CA SER A 652 21.62 0.53 -9.53
C SER A 652 21.30 2.03 -9.46
N PRO A 653 21.51 2.79 -10.56
CA PRO A 653 21.20 4.21 -10.62
C PRO A 653 19.73 4.55 -10.34
N VAL A 654 18.82 3.57 -10.48
CA VAL A 654 17.39 3.76 -10.24
C VAL A 654 17.12 4.02 -8.76
N MET A 655 17.92 3.48 -7.85
CA MET A 655 17.73 3.62 -6.39
C MET A 655 17.84 5.07 -5.87
N ARG A 656 18.31 6.03 -6.67
CA ARG A 656 18.29 7.47 -6.35
C ARG A 656 17.24 8.27 -7.14
N ARG A 657 16.48 7.64 -8.03
CA ARG A 657 15.44 8.28 -8.84
C ARG A 657 14.07 8.14 -8.18
N TYR A 658 13.84 9.00 -7.20
CA TYR A 658 12.62 8.97 -6.40
C TYR A 658 11.39 9.38 -7.22
N ASP A 659 10.30 8.65 -7.00
CA ASP A 659 8.98 8.86 -7.59
C ASP A 659 8.95 8.78 -9.13
N VAL A 660 9.88 8.04 -9.72
CA VAL A 660 9.95 7.79 -11.16
C VAL A 660 9.91 6.29 -11.43
N VAL A 661 9.06 5.86 -12.36
CA VAL A 661 9.07 4.50 -12.90
C VAL A 661 9.93 4.49 -14.16
N GLU A 662 11.11 3.89 -14.07
CA GLU A 662 12.05 3.82 -15.18
C GLU A 662 11.63 2.78 -16.24
N PRO A 663 11.59 3.14 -17.54
CA PRO A 663 11.26 2.21 -18.60
C PRO A 663 12.38 1.17 -18.81
N ILE A 664 12.01 0.00 -19.31
CA ILE A 664 12.95 -1.07 -19.63
C ILE A 664 13.54 -0.86 -21.03
N SER A 665 14.87 -0.85 -21.12
CA SER A 665 15.60 -0.58 -22.36
C SER A 665 15.86 -1.82 -23.24
N ILE A 666 16.04 -3.03 -22.69
CA ILE A 666 16.33 -4.25 -23.48
C ILE A 666 15.41 -5.40 -23.10
N ARG A 667 14.28 -5.52 -23.80
CA ARG A 667 13.23 -6.51 -23.50
C ARG A 667 13.58 -7.94 -23.92
N SER A 668 14.42 -8.09 -24.95
CA SER A 668 14.81 -9.40 -25.48
C SER A 668 15.62 -10.25 -24.50
N LEU A 669 16.29 -9.63 -23.52
CA LEU A 669 17.06 -10.34 -22.49
C LEU A 669 16.15 -11.08 -21.49
N SER A 670 14.91 -10.62 -21.31
CA SER A 670 13.93 -11.26 -20.43
C SER A 670 13.67 -12.72 -20.84
N LYS A 671 13.63 -12.99 -22.15
CA LYS A 671 13.45 -14.34 -22.71
C LYS A 671 14.50 -15.33 -22.24
N ILE A 672 15.75 -14.90 -22.11
CA ILE A 672 16.86 -15.79 -21.73
C ILE A 672 16.63 -16.34 -20.32
N GLN A 673 16.21 -15.48 -19.38
CA GLN A 673 15.99 -15.88 -17.99
C GLN A 673 14.65 -16.59 -17.79
N LEU A 674 13.57 -16.07 -18.37
CA LEU A 674 12.24 -16.64 -18.18
C LEU A 674 12.07 -17.98 -18.91
N VAL A 675 12.63 -18.10 -20.12
CA VAL A 675 12.44 -19.28 -20.98
C VAL A 675 13.70 -20.14 -21.01
N ASP A 676 14.81 -19.64 -21.53
CA ASP A 676 15.96 -20.49 -21.88
C ASP A 676 16.60 -21.17 -20.66
N GLN A 677 16.69 -20.47 -19.52
CA GLN A 677 17.21 -21.02 -18.26
C GLN A 677 16.26 -22.01 -17.57
N ASN A 678 14.96 -21.98 -17.91
CA ASN A 678 13.93 -22.79 -17.27
C ASN A 678 13.51 -24.01 -18.12
N LYS A 679 14.07 -24.17 -19.32
CA LYS A 679 13.71 -25.24 -20.26
C LYS A 679 13.83 -26.63 -19.64
N GLY A 680 12.83 -27.46 -19.93
CA GLY A 680 12.85 -28.89 -19.58
C GLY A 680 12.38 -29.22 -18.17
N ALA A 681 11.93 -28.21 -17.40
CA ALA A 681 11.31 -28.43 -16.10
C ALA A 681 9.96 -29.15 -16.26
N GLN A 682 9.81 -30.30 -15.59
CA GLN A 682 8.57 -31.08 -15.61
C GLN A 682 7.68 -30.68 -14.43
N PRO A 683 6.38 -30.41 -14.68
CA PRO A 683 5.45 -30.06 -13.61
C PRO A 683 5.20 -31.25 -12.68
N THR A 684 5.22 -31.00 -11.37
CA THR A 684 4.91 -32.01 -10.35
C THR A 684 3.41 -32.24 -10.18
N GLY A 685 2.57 -31.32 -10.67
CA GLY A 685 1.10 -31.41 -10.59
C GLY A 685 0.53 -30.97 -9.25
N LYS A 686 1.32 -30.30 -8.41
CA LYS A 686 0.83 -29.69 -7.18
C LYS A 686 0.00 -28.45 -7.49
N SER A 687 -1.08 -28.27 -6.74
CA SER A 687 -1.93 -27.09 -6.84
C SER A 687 -1.23 -25.84 -6.31
N LEU A 688 -1.40 -24.75 -7.03
CA LEU A 688 -1.04 -23.40 -6.64
C LEU A 688 -1.92 -22.98 -5.45
N LYS A 689 -1.30 -22.38 -4.44
CA LYS A 689 -1.97 -21.90 -3.23
C LYS A 689 -1.82 -20.40 -3.08
N ASN A 690 -2.76 -19.79 -2.37
CA ASN A 690 -2.70 -18.39 -2.00
C ASN A 690 -1.51 -18.11 -1.06
N ALA A 691 -0.81 -17.00 -1.30
CA ALA A 691 0.33 -16.55 -0.51
C ALA A 691 -0.01 -16.20 0.94
N ILE A 692 -1.20 -15.65 1.16
CA ILE A 692 -1.62 -15.04 2.42
C ILE A 692 -2.90 -15.73 2.87
N GLU A 693 -2.80 -16.47 3.97
CA GLU A 693 -3.94 -17.13 4.62
C GLU A 693 -4.75 -16.12 5.47
N ASP A 694 -4.06 -15.31 6.28
CA ASP A 694 -4.66 -14.25 7.10
C ASP A 694 -4.12 -12.89 6.67
N PHE A 695 -4.99 -12.08 6.05
CA PHE A 695 -4.68 -10.73 5.64
C PHE A 695 -4.18 -9.86 6.80
N TYR A 696 -4.67 -10.06 8.03
CA TYR A 696 -4.31 -9.20 9.17
C TYR A 696 -2.99 -9.59 9.83
N PHE A 697 -2.38 -10.73 9.49
CA PHE A 697 -1.16 -11.26 10.13
C PHE A 697 -0.03 -11.61 9.15
N THR A 698 0.38 -10.64 8.33
CA THR A 698 1.42 -10.85 7.30
C THR A 698 2.85 -10.48 7.68
N ASP A 699 3.02 -9.59 8.65
CA ASP A 699 4.34 -9.08 9.07
C ASP A 699 4.40 -8.91 10.59
N SER A 700 5.61 -8.67 11.13
CA SER A 700 5.84 -8.61 12.56
C SER A 700 5.20 -7.40 13.26
N ILE A 701 4.92 -6.32 12.53
CA ILE A 701 4.19 -5.16 13.07
C ILE A 701 2.71 -5.52 13.20
N ALA A 702 2.11 -6.07 12.14
CA ALA A 702 0.72 -6.49 12.10
C ALA A 702 0.42 -7.61 13.10
N ARG A 703 1.33 -8.59 13.26
CA ARG A 703 1.20 -9.65 14.28
C ARG A 703 1.33 -9.14 15.71
N SER A 704 2.07 -8.07 15.92
CA SER A 704 2.18 -7.42 17.24
C SER A 704 0.99 -6.50 17.56
N SER A 705 0.15 -6.18 16.58
CA SER A 705 -0.99 -5.28 16.72
C SER A 705 -2.19 -5.95 17.42
N PRO A 706 -2.64 -5.43 18.57
CA PRO A 706 -3.88 -5.87 19.19
C PRO A 706 -5.11 -5.61 18.30
N THR A 707 -5.10 -4.56 17.49
CA THR A 707 -6.20 -4.26 16.57
C THR A 707 -6.30 -5.31 15.46
N MET A 708 -5.19 -5.69 14.84
CA MET A 708 -5.15 -6.74 13.81
C MET A 708 -5.60 -8.10 14.37
N ALA A 709 -5.20 -8.44 15.59
CA ALA A 709 -5.66 -9.65 16.25
C ALA A 709 -7.19 -9.70 16.42
N ARG A 710 -7.82 -8.56 16.74
CA ARG A 710 -9.29 -8.48 16.81
C ARG A 710 -9.93 -8.57 15.43
N CYS A 711 -9.34 -7.95 14.41
CA CYS A 711 -9.82 -8.07 13.03
C CYS A 711 -9.81 -9.53 12.54
N SER A 712 -8.71 -10.25 12.79
CA SER A 712 -8.60 -11.68 12.47
C SER A 712 -9.67 -12.50 13.21
N ALA A 713 -9.85 -12.29 14.52
CA ALA A 713 -10.88 -12.98 15.30
C ALA A 713 -12.31 -12.64 14.85
N ALA A 714 -12.59 -11.37 14.53
CA ALA A 714 -13.89 -10.91 14.05
C ALA A 714 -14.23 -11.50 12.67
N LYS A 715 -13.24 -11.61 11.79
CA LYS A 715 -13.39 -12.26 10.48
C LYS A 715 -13.61 -13.77 10.61
N ALA A 716 -12.83 -14.44 11.47
CA ALA A 716 -12.94 -15.88 11.68
C ALA A 716 -14.28 -16.31 12.30
N THR A 717 -14.83 -15.51 13.22
CA THR A 717 -16.09 -15.83 13.91
C THR A 717 -17.33 -15.32 13.17
N GLY A 718 -17.18 -14.34 12.28
CA GLY A 718 -18.29 -13.63 11.64
C GLY A 718 -19.20 -12.87 12.62
N ASN A 719 -18.83 -12.80 13.91
CA ASN A 719 -19.65 -12.24 14.96
C ASN A 719 -19.22 -10.79 15.29
N PRO A 720 -20.10 -9.79 15.12
CA PRO A 720 -19.80 -8.40 15.46
C PRO A 720 -19.61 -8.15 16.98
N GLU A 721 -20.01 -9.07 17.84
CA GLU A 721 -19.82 -8.95 19.30
C GLU A 721 -18.41 -9.34 19.76
N THR A 722 -17.58 -9.93 18.90
CA THR A 722 -16.16 -10.19 19.22
C THR A 722 -15.30 -8.92 19.25
N ASN A 723 -15.93 -7.76 19.02
CA ASN A 723 -15.32 -6.43 18.91
C ASN A 723 -15.00 -5.73 20.24
N PHE A 724 -15.32 -6.31 21.41
CA PHE A 724 -15.14 -5.62 22.68
C PHE A 724 -13.67 -5.41 23.02
N MET A 725 -13.30 -4.15 23.24
CA MET A 725 -11.97 -3.75 23.69
C MET A 725 -11.60 -4.44 25.02
N ALA A 726 -10.30 -4.69 25.19
CA ALA A 726 -9.69 -4.98 26.48
C ALA A 726 -9.97 -3.86 27.49
N ALA A 727 -10.21 -4.24 28.76
CA ALA A 727 -10.39 -3.46 29.99
C ALA A 727 -10.71 -1.95 29.85
N GLY A 728 -11.99 -1.58 29.95
CA GLY A 728 -12.42 -0.19 30.21
C GLY A 728 -13.60 0.30 29.39
N GLU A 729 -13.96 -0.35 28.27
CA GLU A 729 -15.23 -0.10 27.60
C GLU A 729 -16.31 -0.99 28.24
N MET A 730 -17.31 -0.36 28.88
CA MET A 730 -18.48 -1.07 29.36
C MET A 730 -19.21 -1.72 28.18
N SER A 731 -19.63 -2.98 28.34
CA SER A 731 -20.58 -3.62 27.42
C SER A 731 -21.77 -2.69 27.16
N PRO A 732 -22.29 -2.59 25.93
CA PRO A 732 -23.55 -1.90 25.64
C PRO A 732 -24.70 -2.41 26.52
N GLN A 733 -24.66 -3.68 26.96
CA GLN A 733 -25.64 -4.23 27.90
C GLN A 733 -25.47 -3.69 29.32
N ALA A 734 -24.26 -3.28 29.71
CA ALA A 734 -24.02 -2.65 31.01
C ALA A 734 -24.55 -1.19 31.09
N LEU A 735 -25.02 -0.62 29.97
CA LEU A 735 -25.72 0.67 29.93
C LEU A 735 -27.25 0.52 30.05
N TYR A 736 -27.78 -0.71 30.03
CA TYR A 736 -29.20 -1.00 30.19
C TYR A 736 -29.45 -1.94 31.38
N GLY A 737 -29.08 -1.49 32.59
CA GLY A 737 -29.55 -2.08 33.85
C GLY A 737 -28.95 -3.43 34.22
#